data_AF-A0A0V0QZ61-F1
#
_entry.id   AF-A0A0V0QZ61-F1
#
_cell.length_a   1.000
_cell.length_b   1.000
_cell.length_c   1.000
_cell.angle_alpha   90.00
_cell.angle_beta   90.00
_cell.angle_gamma   90.00
#
_symmetry.space_group_name_H-M   'P 1'
#
loop_
_entity.id
_entity.type
_entity.pdbx_description
1 polymer ?
#
loop_
_entity_poly.entity_id
_entity_poly.type
_entity_poly.pdbx_seq_one_letter_code
_entity_poly.pdbx_strand_id
1 'polypeptide(L)'
;MAYKNGDKVVVYKSEKANGENAQISYIKELDSFVVCSKNVSMIVRNEKDIEFYKNQEKKRYDFAVLIAETWFRLLNERVEKLGKLQQLKEYMNGKTFVAEYCGNQEFQHLVKYNEIDLLFYAIVQNDQQLDCVPLEISTKIFQNFGLTICKFEKFFCDSEQEFNQTVLNLYDRVSRSSVEEEGEGASQLTPLSLCKLKTLEYRIFRKLREKLKNAFNKKDDLTRIYNKFENETKELCQYFPANKNLSYYFEIGKTAFNYIANTNNEIEKNIIAKRYIYFLDMMIKAIKDKAKIDRNFITKQLQQAPLTKEEKEELENQNVKAYRIVVISPAFYLKNEDLKQIQEEFAVKNFITSWHAKSKMMENREIVLLNMFMKDLKEADAAGLRIDTYFLFLGYDLNRVQEQVDLIEKEVDNVALQTGQKKAKGKKGKVKNSLQNDSNRDPYLNANDKVKFFQDQIRQAQSVYQSMQKFMPKNCEWVDDLYKEQNPLQVLKDKIREGITQIQVQEIDLNLQQGKGKQKVLKQNLTVFVPLTIPASGKTTFLKALMADITDDISFRSISSDQQRKELMEEVSKQNKGKLSGDELFDKTGKKASEIWKAELGNLVKKTNQTGKENNILFLDKNHPLNAVKSSVGVIKQNLPSNVNCTIVGITPKCTEIYDTGSFNYPFSLQYFITCLNRAIYREDHETLVGSPYKMGSVLIMFLNLFKGCQFNEMTMRKNEIDEFIQLPFTADDEDFEEKFPQHLKKLLKNALIFVNDYRNNLQECPQVIEFIDKYLEAKIEIKEIDRNIQIEKFKQKLKEFLKEEFKNESTGNIDKEEEEEKKQE
;
A
#
# COMPACT_ATOMS: atom_id res chain seq x y z
N MET A 1 21.03 39.23 -17.19
CA MET A 1 20.74 40.66 -17.47
C MET A 1 21.42 41.57 -16.46
N ALA A 2 21.28 41.34 -15.14
CA ALA A 2 21.93 42.14 -14.08
C ALA A 2 23.42 42.47 -14.37
N TYR A 3 24.27 41.46 -14.59
CA TYR A 3 25.69 41.71 -14.90
C TYR A 3 25.95 42.48 -16.20
N LYS A 4 25.07 42.34 -17.20
CA LYS A 4 25.19 43.11 -18.45
C LYS A 4 24.93 44.61 -18.22
N ASN A 5 24.23 44.96 -17.14
CA ASN A 5 23.94 46.33 -16.75
C ASN A 5 24.97 46.89 -15.74
N GLY A 6 25.96 46.10 -15.33
CA GLY A 6 26.90 46.48 -14.27
C GLY A 6 26.32 46.35 -12.85
N ASP A 7 25.16 45.72 -12.70
CA ASP A 7 24.56 45.46 -11.39
C ASP A 7 25.33 44.35 -10.66
N LYS A 8 25.46 44.50 -9.33
CA LYS A 8 25.97 43.46 -8.43
C LYS A 8 24.84 42.52 -8.01
N VAL A 9 25.12 41.23 -7.92
CA VAL A 9 24.17 40.24 -7.40
C VAL A 9 24.57 39.85 -5.99
N VAL A 10 23.58 39.75 -5.10
CA VAL A 10 23.78 39.23 -3.76
C VAL A 10 23.14 37.87 -3.66
N VAL A 11 23.86 36.89 -3.12
CA VAL A 11 23.35 35.55 -2.83
C VAL A 11 23.14 35.41 -1.34
N TYR A 12 21.92 35.08 -0.92
CA TYR A 12 21.64 34.74 0.48
C TYR A 12 21.51 33.24 0.63
N LYS A 13 22.18 32.64 1.61
CA LYS A 13 21.99 31.25 2.03
C LYS A 13 21.24 31.26 3.36
N SER A 14 19.94 31.04 3.33
CA SER A 14 19.13 30.84 4.53
C SER A 14 19.15 29.38 4.95
N GLU A 15 19.13 29.10 6.25
CA GLU A 15 18.80 27.79 6.80
C GLU A 15 17.46 27.34 6.22
N LYS A 16 17.41 26.10 5.76
CA LYS A 16 16.16 25.46 5.37
C LYS A 16 15.62 24.70 6.57
N ALA A 17 14.84 25.40 7.40
CA ALA A 17 14.09 24.77 8.47
C ALA A 17 13.24 23.59 7.95
N ASN A 18 13.12 22.57 8.77
CA ASN A 18 12.56 21.27 8.45
C ASN A 18 11.26 21.03 9.23
N GLY A 19 10.31 21.91 8.97
CA GLY A 19 8.98 21.92 9.58
C GLY A 19 7.86 21.88 8.56
N GLU A 20 6.70 22.35 8.99
CA GLU A 20 5.53 22.57 8.13
C GLU A 20 5.35 24.05 7.80
N ASN A 21 5.09 24.36 6.53
CA ASN A 21 4.99 25.74 6.08
C ASN A 21 3.85 26.48 6.79
N ALA A 22 4.18 27.63 7.37
CA ALA A 22 3.27 28.52 8.06
C ALA A 22 3.23 29.89 7.37
N GLN A 23 2.02 30.41 7.15
CA GLN A 23 1.80 31.73 6.55
C GLN A 23 0.80 32.49 7.40
N ILE A 24 1.16 33.70 7.82
CA ILE A 24 0.38 34.47 8.78
C ILE A 24 0.19 35.88 8.24
N SER A 25 -1.06 36.26 8.08
CA SER A 25 -1.50 37.60 7.67
C SER A 25 -2.39 38.21 8.75
N TYR A 26 -2.57 39.53 8.72
CA TYR A 26 -3.56 40.21 9.54
C TYR A 26 -4.47 41.07 8.65
N ILE A 27 -5.78 40.93 8.83
CA ILE A 27 -6.83 41.68 8.13
C ILE A 27 -7.37 42.72 9.11
N LYS A 28 -7.02 43.99 8.88
CA LYS A 28 -7.40 45.10 9.75
C LYS A 28 -8.91 45.28 9.83
N GLU A 29 -9.63 45.09 8.73
CA GLU A 29 -11.07 45.27 8.62
C GLU A 29 -11.86 44.29 9.49
N LEU A 30 -11.30 43.09 9.72
CA LEU A 30 -11.92 42.04 10.53
C LEU A 30 -11.31 41.94 11.94
N ASP A 31 -10.30 42.74 12.25
CA ASP A 31 -9.41 42.57 13.40
C ASP A 31 -9.03 41.10 13.63
N SER A 32 -8.65 40.41 12.55
CA SER A 32 -8.45 38.96 12.55
C SER A 32 -7.12 38.59 11.91
N PHE A 33 -6.49 37.55 12.45
CA PHE A 33 -5.37 36.89 11.79
C PHE A 33 -5.88 35.86 10.78
N VAL A 34 -5.17 35.75 9.66
CA VAL A 34 -5.30 34.63 8.73
C VAL A 34 -4.09 33.74 8.94
N VAL A 35 -4.31 32.54 9.44
CA VAL A 35 -3.26 31.55 9.70
C VAL A 35 -3.42 30.39 8.73
N CYS A 36 -2.39 30.13 7.93
CA CYS A 36 -2.42 29.11 6.91
C CYS A 36 -1.30 28.08 7.13
N SER A 37 -1.63 26.83 6.83
CA SER A 37 -0.64 25.85 6.39
C SER A 37 -0.52 25.90 4.86
N LYS A 38 0.27 24.99 4.27
CA LYS A 38 0.46 24.92 2.81
C LYS A 38 -0.85 24.91 1.99
N ASN A 39 -1.89 24.22 2.45
CA ASN A 39 -3.08 23.93 1.64
C ASN A 39 -4.40 24.45 2.23
N VAL A 40 -4.38 24.98 3.46
CA VAL A 40 -5.58 25.41 4.17
C VAL A 40 -5.32 26.67 4.96
N SER A 41 -6.33 27.51 5.06
CA SER A 41 -6.32 28.79 5.76
C SER A 41 -7.42 28.85 6.81
N MET A 42 -7.15 29.51 7.93
CA MET A 42 -8.09 29.77 9.01
C MET A 42 -8.14 31.27 9.30
N ILE A 43 -9.31 31.78 9.65
CA ILE A 43 -9.49 33.15 10.14
C ILE A 43 -9.80 33.06 11.64
N VAL A 44 -8.99 33.73 12.46
CA VAL A 44 -9.02 33.65 13.92
C VAL A 44 -8.70 35.01 14.54
N ARG A 45 -9.50 35.46 15.50
CA ARG A 45 -9.26 36.70 16.27
C ARG A 45 -8.46 36.43 17.54
N ASN A 46 -8.71 35.29 18.16
CA ASN A 46 -8.08 34.85 19.40
C ASN A 46 -8.11 33.31 19.49
N GLU A 47 -7.51 32.77 20.56
CA GLU A 47 -7.42 31.32 20.79
C GLU A 47 -8.78 30.60 20.82
N LYS A 48 -9.88 31.26 21.23
CA LYS A 48 -11.21 30.63 21.27
C LYS A 48 -11.74 30.29 19.88
N ASP A 49 -11.39 31.09 18.87
CA ASP A 49 -11.80 30.82 17.49
C ASP A 49 -11.12 29.54 16.95
N ILE A 50 -9.99 29.09 17.52
CA ILE A 50 -9.29 27.86 17.13
C ILE A 50 -10.13 26.61 17.46
N GLU A 51 -10.84 26.61 18.57
CA GLU A 51 -11.68 25.48 19.03
C GLU A 51 -12.78 25.11 18.02
N PHE A 52 -13.28 26.10 17.27
CA PHE A 52 -14.22 25.84 16.18
C PHE A 52 -13.64 24.90 15.10
N TYR A 53 -12.35 25.03 14.79
CA TYR A 53 -11.68 24.23 13.78
C TYR A 53 -11.25 22.86 14.30
N LYS A 54 -10.91 22.76 15.60
CA LYS A 54 -10.61 21.46 16.25
C LYS A 54 -11.82 20.51 16.24
N ASN A 55 -13.02 21.06 16.42
CA ASN A 55 -14.25 20.29 16.53
C ASN A 55 -14.83 19.80 15.18
N GLN A 56 -14.17 20.09 14.06
CA GLN A 56 -14.64 19.57 12.77
C GLN A 56 -14.31 18.07 12.63
N GLU A 57 -15.27 17.28 12.19
CA GLU A 57 -15.11 15.81 11.99
C GLU A 57 -13.94 15.45 11.06
N LYS A 58 -13.53 16.38 10.20
CA LYS A 58 -12.41 16.19 9.26
C LYS A 58 -11.17 16.89 9.80
N LYS A 59 -10.09 16.10 9.95
CA LYS A 59 -8.69 16.50 10.25
C LYS A 59 -8.01 17.38 9.19
N ARG A 60 -8.78 18.24 8.53
CA ARG A 60 -8.33 19.09 7.42
C ARG A 60 -7.44 20.22 7.91
N TYR A 61 -7.70 20.72 9.12
CA TYR A 61 -7.07 21.93 9.66
C TYR A 61 -5.96 21.65 10.67
N ASP A 62 -5.59 20.39 10.92
CA ASP A 62 -4.65 19.98 11.99
C ASP A 62 -3.40 20.87 12.05
N PHE A 63 -2.68 21.04 10.93
CA PHE A 63 -1.49 21.90 10.91
C PHE A 63 -1.81 23.38 11.08
N ALA A 64 -2.89 23.89 10.48
CA ALA A 64 -3.25 25.30 10.63
C ALA A 64 -3.66 25.63 12.08
N VAL A 65 -4.30 24.67 12.78
CA VAL A 65 -4.60 24.74 14.21
C VAL A 65 -3.30 24.81 15.02
N LEU A 66 -2.37 23.88 14.82
CA LEU A 66 -1.09 23.85 15.53
C LEU A 66 -0.26 25.14 15.30
N ILE A 67 -0.26 25.65 14.07
CA ILE A 67 0.39 26.91 13.72
C ILE A 67 -0.31 28.08 14.43
N ALA A 68 -1.64 28.12 14.47
CA ALA A 68 -2.39 29.19 15.12
C ALA A 68 -2.17 29.22 16.63
N GLU A 69 -2.21 28.06 17.30
CA GLU A 69 -1.90 27.95 18.73
C GLU A 69 -0.49 28.45 19.03
N THR A 70 0.48 28.06 18.20
CA THR A 70 1.87 28.50 18.35
C THR A 70 2.01 30.00 18.10
N TRP A 71 1.29 30.53 17.11
CA TRP A 71 1.28 31.96 16.82
C TRP A 71 0.75 32.78 17.99
N PHE A 72 -0.42 32.43 18.56
CA PHE A 72 -0.98 33.15 19.70
C PHE A 72 -0.11 33.02 20.95
N ARG A 73 0.51 31.85 21.18
CA ARG A 73 1.52 31.71 22.23
C ARG A 73 2.67 32.71 22.04
N LEU A 74 3.22 32.85 20.83
CA LEU A 74 4.28 33.82 20.54
C LEU A 74 3.82 35.28 20.70
N LEU A 75 2.58 35.60 20.31
CA LEU A 75 2.00 36.92 20.55
C LEU A 75 1.97 37.24 22.05
N ASN A 76 1.40 36.35 22.87
CA ASN A 76 1.23 36.54 24.31
C ASN A 76 2.60 36.56 25.03
N GLU A 77 3.48 35.62 24.71
CA GLU A 77 4.72 35.42 25.45
C GLU A 77 5.84 36.39 25.06
N ARG A 78 5.81 36.93 23.84
CA ARG A 78 6.91 37.74 23.28
C ARG A 78 6.43 39.12 22.83
N VAL A 79 5.46 39.19 21.92
CA VAL A 79 5.06 40.47 21.28
C VAL A 79 4.31 41.40 22.25
N GLU A 80 3.37 40.86 23.01
CA GLU A 80 2.58 41.61 24.00
C GLU A 80 3.42 42.06 25.19
N LYS A 81 4.34 41.21 25.67
CA LYS A 81 5.28 41.60 26.73
C LYS A 81 6.19 42.76 26.33
N LEU A 82 6.44 42.92 25.03
CA LEU A 82 7.17 44.06 24.48
C LEU A 82 6.27 45.30 24.23
N GLY A 83 4.95 45.19 24.41
CA GLY A 83 3.99 46.26 24.12
C GLY A 83 3.84 46.56 22.62
N LYS A 84 4.16 45.61 21.74
CA LYS A 84 4.26 45.83 20.28
C LYS A 84 3.13 45.21 19.45
N LEU A 85 2.11 44.62 20.07
CA LEU A 85 1.06 43.90 19.34
C LEU A 85 0.34 44.78 18.30
N GLN A 86 -0.03 46.00 18.68
CA GLN A 86 -0.72 46.91 17.76
C GLN A 86 0.17 47.33 16.58
N GLN A 87 1.46 47.59 16.84
CA GLN A 87 2.44 47.91 15.79
C GLN A 87 2.63 46.73 14.83
N LEU A 88 2.63 45.50 15.34
CA LEU A 88 2.71 44.29 14.53
C LEU A 88 1.49 44.15 13.62
N LYS A 89 0.28 44.29 14.18
CA LYS A 89 -0.99 44.24 13.43
C LYS A 89 -0.99 45.27 12.29
N GLU A 90 -0.60 46.51 12.60
CA GLU A 90 -0.49 47.57 11.59
C GLU A 90 0.55 47.26 10.52
N TYR A 91 1.70 46.71 10.89
CA TYR A 91 2.76 46.35 9.94
C TYR A 91 2.33 45.21 8.99
N MET A 92 1.67 44.19 9.54
CA MET A 92 1.19 43.01 8.83
C MET A 92 0.00 43.31 7.91
N ASN A 93 -0.63 44.48 8.02
CA ASN A 93 -1.70 44.84 7.11
C ASN A 93 -1.18 44.86 5.65
N GLY A 94 -1.81 44.05 4.79
CA GLY A 94 -1.40 43.83 3.40
C GLY A 94 -0.12 42.98 3.23
N LYS A 95 0.37 42.30 4.28
CA LYS A 95 1.59 41.48 4.22
C LYS A 95 1.38 40.12 4.88
N THR A 96 2.05 39.12 4.34
CA THR A 96 2.13 37.78 4.90
C THR A 96 3.53 37.53 5.46
N PHE A 97 3.60 37.13 6.71
CA PHE A 97 4.81 36.60 7.33
C PHE A 97 4.87 35.10 7.05
N VAL A 98 6.01 34.63 6.56
CA VAL A 98 6.23 33.23 6.20
C VAL A 98 7.23 32.61 7.15
N ALA A 99 6.87 31.45 7.71
CA ALA A 99 7.65 30.69 8.67
C ALA A 99 7.59 29.18 8.41
N GLU A 100 8.40 28.42 9.13
CA GLU A 100 8.29 26.96 9.28
C GLU A 100 7.89 26.63 10.72
N TYR A 101 6.82 25.85 10.89
CA TYR A 101 6.40 25.27 12.16
C TYR A 101 7.25 24.05 12.50
N CYS A 102 8.07 24.17 13.54
CA CYS A 102 9.11 23.21 13.89
C CYS A 102 8.93 22.69 15.31
N GLY A 103 9.60 21.58 15.64
CA GLY A 103 9.71 21.04 17.02
C GLY A 103 8.58 20.17 17.54
N ASN A 104 7.49 20.04 16.81
CA ASN A 104 6.45 19.07 17.17
C ASN A 104 6.93 17.64 16.88
N GLN A 105 7.16 16.87 17.95
CA GLN A 105 7.72 15.51 17.89
C GLN A 105 6.87 14.52 17.07
N GLU A 106 5.57 14.76 16.91
CA GLU A 106 4.68 13.88 16.13
C GLU A 106 4.76 14.10 14.62
N PHE A 107 5.21 15.29 14.22
CA PHE A 107 5.29 15.71 12.82
C PHE A 107 6.72 16.03 12.38
N GLN A 108 7.68 15.89 13.28
CA GLN A 108 9.07 16.15 13.03
C GLN A 108 9.62 15.22 11.95
N HIS A 109 10.32 15.80 10.98
CA HIS A 109 10.82 15.08 9.84
C HIS A 109 12.18 14.42 10.14
N LEU A 110 13.29 15.16 9.98
CA LEU A 110 14.67 14.63 10.07
C LEU A 110 15.62 15.54 10.86
N VAL A 111 15.26 16.80 11.11
CA VAL A 111 16.04 17.73 11.94
C VAL A 111 15.40 17.82 13.31
N LYS A 112 16.22 17.73 14.36
CA LYS A 112 15.78 17.90 15.75
C LYS A 112 15.65 19.38 16.10
N TYR A 113 14.60 19.66 16.85
CA TYR A 113 14.25 20.97 17.38
C TYR A 113 13.80 20.70 18.81
N ASN A 114 14.33 21.49 19.75
CA ASN A 114 14.15 21.24 21.17
C ASN A 114 12.78 21.73 21.68
N GLU A 115 12.18 22.68 20.97
CA GLU A 115 10.91 23.31 21.33
C GLU A 115 10.05 23.56 20.09
N ILE A 116 8.73 23.60 20.31
CA ILE A 116 7.76 23.95 19.27
C ILE A 116 7.84 25.45 19.02
N ASP A 117 8.17 25.87 17.79
CA ASP A 117 8.28 27.30 17.44
C ASP A 117 7.96 27.57 15.95
N LEU A 118 7.84 28.85 15.60
CA LEU A 118 7.74 29.35 14.23
C LEU A 118 9.05 30.05 13.83
N LEU A 119 9.76 29.47 12.86
CA LEU A 119 11.01 30.00 12.33
C LEU A 119 10.74 30.86 11.10
N PHE A 120 10.72 32.18 11.27
CA PHE A 120 10.40 33.14 10.22
C PHE A 120 11.56 33.36 9.23
N TYR A 121 11.26 33.41 7.94
CA TYR A 121 12.28 33.55 6.89
C TYR A 121 11.90 34.46 5.73
N ALA A 122 10.64 34.90 5.59
CA ALA A 122 10.27 35.83 4.53
C ALA A 122 9.03 36.68 4.89
N ILE A 123 8.95 37.88 4.30
CA ILE A 123 7.74 38.71 4.29
C ILE A 123 7.34 38.93 2.83
N VAL A 124 6.07 38.68 2.51
CA VAL A 124 5.51 38.79 1.17
C VAL A 124 4.39 39.84 1.18
N GLN A 125 4.36 40.73 0.20
CA GLN A 125 3.24 41.66 0.03
C GLN A 125 2.06 40.94 -0.64
N ASN A 126 0.85 41.15 -0.14
CA ASN A 126 -0.33 40.40 -0.59
C ASN A 126 -0.88 40.87 -1.94
N ASP A 127 -0.55 42.10 -2.35
CA ASP A 127 -1.06 42.79 -3.54
C ASP A 127 -0.05 42.86 -4.70
N GLN A 128 1.21 42.48 -4.47
CA GLN A 128 2.26 42.52 -5.49
C GLN A 128 2.55 41.15 -6.07
N GLN A 129 2.84 41.12 -7.38
CA GLN A 129 2.94 39.87 -8.11
C GLN A 129 4.19 39.04 -7.75
N LEU A 130 5.32 39.63 -7.34
CA LEU A 130 6.58 38.86 -7.21
C LEU A 130 7.61 39.31 -6.15
N ASP A 131 7.43 40.43 -5.43
CA ASP A 131 8.51 40.95 -4.57
C ASP A 131 8.38 40.52 -3.11
N CYS A 132 9.24 39.59 -2.68
CA CYS A 132 9.51 39.40 -1.26
C CYS A 132 10.31 40.59 -0.71
N VAL A 133 10.02 41.02 0.51
CA VAL A 133 10.83 42.01 1.22
C VAL A 133 12.26 41.46 1.35
N PRO A 134 13.32 42.28 1.11
CA PRO A 134 14.70 41.86 1.27
C PRO A 134 14.95 41.20 2.64
N LEU A 135 15.69 40.09 2.64
CA LEU A 135 15.82 39.23 3.80
C LEU A 135 16.33 39.97 5.03
N GLU A 136 17.30 40.87 4.92
CA GLU A 136 17.81 41.62 6.07
C GLU A 136 16.79 42.59 6.65
N ILE A 137 15.91 43.13 5.81
CA ILE A 137 14.80 43.98 6.26
C ILE A 137 13.80 43.09 7.00
N SER A 138 13.40 41.96 6.41
CA SER A 138 12.53 40.98 7.07
C SER A 138 13.08 40.53 8.42
N THR A 139 14.36 40.18 8.50
CA THR A 139 15.03 39.78 9.73
C THR A 139 14.95 40.86 10.82
N LYS A 140 15.26 42.12 10.47
CA LYS A 140 15.18 43.23 11.43
C LYS A 140 13.75 43.42 11.96
N ILE A 141 12.75 43.24 11.10
CA ILE A 141 11.34 43.32 11.48
C ILE A 141 10.98 42.20 12.45
N PHE A 142 11.34 40.94 12.15
CA PHE A 142 11.07 39.81 13.03
C PHE A 142 11.74 39.99 14.40
N GLN A 143 13.01 40.40 14.41
CA GLN A 143 13.75 40.70 15.63
C GLN A 143 13.10 41.84 16.43
N ASN A 144 12.61 42.90 15.77
CA ASN A 144 11.92 44.00 16.42
C ASN A 144 10.67 43.53 17.19
N PHE A 145 10.00 42.47 16.71
CA PHE A 145 8.84 41.86 17.36
C PHE A 145 9.17 40.67 18.27
N GLY A 146 10.44 40.32 18.46
CA GLY A 146 10.84 39.17 19.28
C GLY A 146 10.51 37.80 18.67
N LEU A 147 10.35 37.73 17.35
CA LEU A 147 10.07 36.50 16.61
C LEU A 147 11.36 35.75 16.26
N THR A 148 11.30 34.42 16.26
CA THR A 148 12.47 33.58 15.92
C THR A 148 12.70 33.58 14.41
N ILE A 149 13.96 33.66 13.99
CA ILE A 149 14.35 33.77 12.58
C ILE A 149 15.17 32.56 12.14
N CYS A 150 15.03 32.16 10.88
CA CYS A 150 16.02 31.28 10.25
C CYS A 150 17.37 31.99 10.15
N LYS A 151 18.46 31.26 10.39
CA LYS A 151 19.82 31.79 10.21
C LYS A 151 20.10 32.02 8.73
N PHE A 152 20.90 33.02 8.38
CA PHE A 152 21.34 33.20 7.00
C PHE A 152 22.75 33.77 6.87
N GLU A 153 23.37 33.47 5.73
CA GLU A 153 24.67 34.00 5.28
C GLU A 153 24.46 34.82 4.01
N LYS A 154 25.33 35.81 3.77
CA LYS A 154 25.28 36.72 2.63
C LYS A 154 26.58 36.66 1.84
N PHE A 155 26.48 36.57 0.51
CA PHE A 155 27.60 36.54 -0.42
C PHE A 155 27.38 37.60 -1.49
N PHE A 156 28.44 38.34 -1.83
CA PHE A 156 28.41 39.33 -2.90
C PHE A 156 29.07 38.73 -4.13
N CYS A 157 28.49 38.96 -5.31
CA CYS A 157 29.02 38.51 -6.58
C CYS A 157 29.05 39.69 -7.55
N ASP A 158 30.25 40.11 -7.94
CA ASP A 158 30.49 41.23 -8.84
C ASP A 158 30.51 40.78 -10.32
N SER A 159 30.52 39.47 -10.58
CA SER A 159 30.50 38.90 -11.94
C SER A 159 29.69 37.60 -12.03
N GLU A 160 29.29 37.24 -13.25
CA GLU A 160 28.61 35.97 -13.55
C GLU A 160 29.45 34.74 -13.17
N GLN A 161 30.76 34.82 -13.40
CA GLN A 161 31.69 33.74 -13.03
C GLN A 161 31.77 33.56 -11.51
N GLU A 162 31.86 34.66 -10.75
CA GLU A 162 31.88 34.62 -9.28
C GLU A 162 30.56 34.08 -8.71
N PHE A 163 29.43 34.43 -9.31
CA PHE A 163 28.14 33.86 -8.92
C PHE A 163 28.05 32.36 -9.17
N ASN A 164 28.43 31.89 -10.36
CA ASN A 164 28.43 30.47 -10.67
C ASN A 164 29.34 29.69 -9.72
N GLN A 165 30.53 30.23 -9.41
CA GLN A 165 31.46 29.61 -8.46
C GLN A 165 30.89 29.63 -7.03
N THR A 166 30.27 30.72 -6.61
CA THR A 166 29.64 30.84 -5.28
C THR A 166 28.51 29.82 -5.12
N VAL A 167 27.63 29.70 -6.12
CA VAL A 167 26.53 28.71 -6.12
C VAL A 167 27.07 27.29 -6.12
N LEU A 168 28.10 26.99 -6.91
CA LEU A 168 28.74 25.67 -6.93
C LEU A 168 29.39 25.33 -5.58
N ASN A 169 30.10 26.28 -4.96
CA ASN A 169 30.71 26.12 -3.64
C ASN A 169 29.65 25.91 -2.55
N LEU A 170 28.53 26.65 -2.61
CA LEU A 170 27.39 26.46 -1.71
C LEU A 170 26.78 25.07 -1.89
N TYR A 171 26.63 24.61 -3.13
CA TYR A 171 26.12 23.27 -3.41
C TYR A 171 27.04 22.19 -2.83
N ASP A 172 28.34 22.24 -3.12
CA ASP A 172 29.32 21.27 -2.63
C ASP A 172 29.36 21.26 -1.09
N ARG A 173 29.44 22.44 -0.47
CA ARG A 173 29.42 22.59 1.00
C ARG A 173 28.16 21.97 1.62
N VAL A 174 26.98 22.40 1.18
CA VAL A 174 25.71 21.89 1.73
C VAL A 174 25.54 20.40 1.46
N SER A 175 25.99 19.89 0.30
CA SER A 175 25.86 18.46 -0.02
C SER A 175 26.67 17.56 0.92
N ARG A 176 27.83 18.03 1.38
CA ARG A 176 28.78 17.30 2.24
C ARG A 176 28.56 17.52 3.74
N SER A 177 27.83 18.55 4.14
CA SER A 177 27.50 18.78 5.55
C SER A 177 26.56 17.73 6.12
N SER A 178 26.61 17.54 7.43
CA SER A 178 25.69 16.65 8.13
C SER A 178 24.33 17.31 8.33
N VAL A 179 23.31 16.51 8.65
CA VAL A 179 21.97 17.03 9.00
C VAL A 179 22.00 17.83 10.30
N GLU A 180 22.91 17.52 11.22
CA GLU A 180 23.08 18.27 12.47
C GLU A 180 23.69 19.66 12.25
N GLU A 181 24.56 19.81 11.26
CA GLU A 181 25.23 21.08 10.95
C GLU A 181 24.37 22.04 10.12
N GLU A 182 23.77 21.54 9.03
CA GLU A 182 23.03 22.35 8.05
C GLU A 182 21.52 22.08 8.04
N GLY A 183 21.02 21.25 8.95
CA GLY A 183 19.60 20.88 8.98
C GLY A 183 19.18 20.08 7.74
N GLU A 184 18.05 20.47 7.11
CA GLU A 184 17.66 19.89 5.82
C GLU A 184 18.57 20.38 4.68
N GLY A 185 19.22 21.53 4.86
CA GLY A 185 20.09 22.21 3.92
C GLY A 185 19.86 23.72 3.92
N ALA A 186 20.04 24.34 2.75
CA ALA A 186 19.95 25.79 2.59
C ALA A 186 18.94 26.20 1.52
N SER A 187 18.36 27.39 1.67
CA SER A 187 17.58 28.04 0.62
C SER A 187 18.34 29.27 0.12
N GLN A 188 18.48 29.39 -1.20
CA GLN A 188 19.05 30.57 -1.83
C GLN A 188 17.94 31.57 -2.14
N LEU A 189 17.84 32.69 -1.42
CA LEU A 189 16.78 33.68 -1.59
C LEU A 189 17.32 34.93 -2.29
N THR A 190 16.74 35.32 -3.43
CA THR A 190 16.76 36.69 -3.96
C THR A 190 15.40 36.97 -4.59
N PRO A 191 14.93 38.23 -4.69
CA PRO A 191 13.67 38.54 -5.37
C PRO A 191 13.63 38.07 -6.85
N LEU A 192 14.78 37.70 -7.44
CA LEU A 192 14.86 37.14 -8.79
C LEU A 192 14.63 35.62 -8.88
N SER A 193 15.09 34.85 -7.88
CA SER A 193 15.01 33.38 -7.91
C SER A 193 15.24 32.73 -6.54
N LEU A 194 14.61 31.56 -6.35
CA LEU A 194 14.76 30.70 -5.17
C LEU A 194 15.27 29.31 -5.58
N CYS A 195 16.34 28.84 -4.96
CA CYS A 195 16.80 27.44 -5.08
C CYS A 195 16.84 26.76 -3.71
N LYS A 196 16.53 25.46 -3.67
CA LYS A 196 16.56 24.64 -2.46
C LYS A 196 17.72 23.66 -2.56
N LEU A 197 18.70 23.81 -1.68
CA LEU A 197 19.81 22.87 -1.50
C LEU A 197 19.49 21.97 -0.32
N LYS A 198 19.77 20.67 -0.47
CA LYS A 198 19.56 19.68 0.60
C LYS A 198 20.84 18.90 0.83
N THR A 199 21.16 18.62 2.08
CA THR A 199 22.30 17.77 2.40
C THR A 199 22.09 16.37 1.82
N LEU A 200 23.17 15.68 1.42
CA LEU A 200 23.04 14.30 0.94
C LEU A 200 22.55 13.38 2.05
N GLU A 201 23.03 13.59 3.28
CA GLU A 201 22.61 12.81 4.44
C GLU A 201 21.10 12.92 4.69
N TYR A 202 20.51 14.13 4.59
CA TYR A 202 19.05 14.31 4.65
C TYR A 202 18.34 13.49 3.55
N ARG A 203 18.84 13.56 2.31
CA ARG A 203 18.22 12.85 1.17
C ARG A 203 18.28 11.33 1.36
N ILE A 204 19.38 10.81 1.89
CA ILE A 204 19.57 9.39 2.20
C ILE A 204 18.59 8.95 3.29
N PHE A 205 18.55 9.64 4.44
CA PHE A 205 17.63 9.29 5.51
C PHE A 205 16.16 9.48 5.14
N ARG A 206 15.84 10.46 4.30
CA ARG A 206 14.50 10.60 3.73
C ARG A 206 14.15 9.41 2.85
N LYS A 207 15.06 8.95 1.99
CA LYS A 207 14.85 7.73 1.21
C LYS A 207 14.63 6.53 2.11
N LEU A 208 15.47 6.33 3.13
CA LEU A 208 15.32 5.25 4.10
C LEU A 208 13.91 5.27 4.72
N ARG A 209 13.46 6.42 5.23
CA ARG A 209 12.10 6.60 5.78
C ARG A 209 11.01 6.17 4.81
N GLU A 210 11.04 6.64 3.57
CA GLU A 210 10.01 6.28 2.59
C GLU A 210 10.05 4.80 2.24
N LYS A 211 11.22 4.16 2.25
CA LYS A 211 11.36 2.72 1.98
C LYS A 211 10.82 1.88 3.15
N LEU A 212 11.10 2.29 4.39
CA LEU A 212 10.57 1.66 5.59
C LEU A 212 9.03 1.84 5.68
N LYS A 213 8.49 3.01 5.33
CA LYS A 213 7.03 3.22 5.22
C LYS A 213 6.40 2.30 4.17
N ASN A 214 7.05 2.13 3.03
CA ASN A 214 6.58 1.22 1.99
C ASN A 214 6.63 -0.25 2.40
N ALA A 215 7.65 -0.64 3.18
CA ALA A 215 7.80 -1.98 3.72
C ALA A 215 6.64 -2.38 4.64
N PHE A 216 6.03 -1.44 5.36
CA PHE A 216 4.84 -1.73 6.18
C PHE A 216 3.56 -1.89 5.37
N ASN A 217 3.40 -1.11 4.31
CA ASN A 217 2.16 -1.07 3.53
C ASN A 217 2.06 -2.22 2.52
N LYS A 218 3.18 -2.85 2.19
CA LYS A 218 3.25 -3.91 1.18
C LYS A 218 3.83 -5.16 1.81
N LYS A 219 3.20 -6.31 1.57
CA LYS A 219 3.82 -7.63 1.77
C LYS A 219 4.90 -7.91 0.70
N ASP A 220 5.65 -6.87 0.33
CA ASP A 220 6.75 -6.95 -0.60
C ASP A 220 7.97 -7.56 0.11
N ASP A 221 8.83 -8.23 -0.64
CA ASP A 221 10.11 -8.71 -0.15
C ASP A 221 10.97 -7.54 0.38
N LEU A 222 11.24 -7.55 1.69
CA LEU A 222 12.04 -6.54 2.38
C LEU A 222 13.45 -6.45 1.81
N THR A 223 14.01 -7.57 1.35
CA THR A 223 15.33 -7.63 0.72
C THR A 223 15.35 -6.78 -0.54
N ARG A 224 14.34 -6.93 -1.40
CA ARG A 224 14.18 -6.12 -2.60
C ARG A 224 14.04 -4.63 -2.29
N ILE A 225 13.29 -4.26 -1.25
CA ILE A 225 13.12 -2.85 -0.85
C ILE A 225 14.45 -2.27 -0.33
N TYR A 226 15.19 -3.03 0.46
CA TYR A 226 16.51 -2.65 0.95
C TYR A 226 17.53 -2.48 -0.20
N ASN A 227 17.61 -3.43 -1.13
CA ASN A 227 18.48 -3.33 -2.31
C ASN A 227 18.15 -2.07 -3.14
N LYS A 228 16.86 -1.72 -3.23
CA LYS A 228 16.44 -0.46 -3.86
C LYS A 228 16.89 0.78 -3.07
N PHE A 229 16.87 0.73 -1.75
CA PHE A 229 17.43 1.79 -0.90
C PHE A 229 18.94 1.96 -1.15
N GLU A 230 19.71 0.87 -1.17
CA GLU A 230 21.15 0.91 -1.44
C GLU A 230 21.46 1.51 -2.80
N ASN A 231 20.81 1.02 -3.87
CA ASN A 231 21.04 1.48 -5.23
C ASN A 231 20.72 2.95 -5.41
N GLU A 232 19.56 3.40 -4.91
CA GLU A 232 19.19 4.82 -4.96
C GLU A 232 20.13 5.70 -4.13
N THR A 233 20.73 5.16 -3.07
CA THR A 233 21.72 5.88 -2.25
C THR A 233 23.08 5.99 -2.97
N LYS A 234 23.52 4.94 -3.66
CA LYS A 234 24.72 4.98 -4.52
C LYS A 234 24.56 6.02 -5.63
N GLU A 235 23.40 6.02 -6.29
CA GLU A 235 23.06 6.99 -7.34
C GLU A 235 23.06 8.43 -6.82
N LEU A 236 22.47 8.68 -5.64
CA LEU A 236 22.49 9.99 -5.00
C LEU A 236 23.91 10.54 -4.78
N CYS A 237 24.86 9.64 -4.50
CA CYS A 237 26.24 9.96 -4.16
C CYS A 237 27.22 9.83 -5.33
N GLN A 238 26.73 9.66 -6.57
CA GLN A 238 27.58 9.49 -7.75
C GLN A 238 28.43 10.74 -8.04
N TYR A 239 27.86 11.93 -7.84
CA TYR A 239 28.50 13.20 -8.20
C TYR A 239 29.18 13.89 -7.01
N PHE A 240 28.68 13.64 -5.80
CA PHE A 240 29.15 14.26 -4.58
C PHE A 240 29.24 13.18 -3.49
N PRO A 241 30.36 13.08 -2.77
CA PRO A 241 30.49 12.13 -1.68
C PRO A 241 29.57 12.53 -0.52
N ALA A 242 28.94 11.54 0.13
CA ALA A 242 28.21 11.78 1.36
C ALA A 242 29.18 12.18 2.50
N ASN A 243 28.64 12.82 3.54
CA ASN A 243 29.40 13.21 4.74
C ASN A 243 30.14 12.02 5.38
N LYS A 244 29.48 10.85 5.41
CA LYS A 244 30.04 9.59 5.91
C LYS A 244 30.16 8.55 4.79
N ASN A 245 30.97 7.53 5.00
CA ASN A 245 31.09 6.39 4.08
C ASN A 245 29.73 5.71 3.85
N LEU A 246 29.47 5.25 2.62
CA LEU A 246 28.19 4.61 2.28
C LEU A 246 27.87 3.39 3.15
N SER A 247 28.89 2.66 3.61
CA SER A 247 28.73 1.53 4.53
C SER A 247 28.02 1.91 5.83
N TYR A 248 28.26 3.11 6.36
CA TYR A 248 27.56 3.63 7.54
C TYR A 248 26.05 3.72 7.31
N TYR A 249 25.64 4.29 6.17
CA TYR A 249 24.22 4.42 5.83
C TYR A 249 23.57 3.06 5.51
N PHE A 250 24.31 2.16 4.87
CA PHE A 250 23.84 0.81 4.57
C PHE A 250 23.68 -0.04 5.82
N GLU A 251 24.56 0.11 6.81
CA GLU A 251 24.45 -0.56 8.11
C GLU A 251 23.21 -0.09 8.88
N ILE A 252 22.96 1.23 8.92
CA ILE A 252 21.71 1.81 9.48
C ILE A 252 20.49 1.25 8.76
N GLY A 253 20.51 1.27 7.42
CA GLY A 253 19.43 0.73 6.60
C GLY A 253 19.18 -0.74 6.92
N LYS A 254 20.21 -1.59 6.86
CA LYS A 254 20.11 -3.04 7.11
C LYS A 254 19.54 -3.32 8.49
N THR A 255 20.04 -2.59 9.49
CA THR A 255 19.60 -2.67 10.87
C THR A 255 18.11 -2.31 10.99
N ALA A 256 17.67 -1.23 10.36
CA ALA A 256 16.26 -0.83 10.34
C ALA A 256 15.36 -1.85 9.60
N PHE A 257 15.80 -2.40 8.46
CA PHE A 257 15.04 -3.40 7.71
C PHE A 257 14.94 -4.75 8.45
N ASN A 258 16.02 -5.19 9.09
CA ASN A 258 16.02 -6.37 9.94
C ASN A 258 15.06 -6.20 11.11
N TYR A 259 15.02 -5.01 11.70
CA TYR A 259 14.05 -4.70 12.75
C TYR A 259 12.62 -4.82 12.23
N ILE A 260 12.32 -4.22 11.07
CA ILE A 260 10.98 -4.34 10.45
C ILE A 260 10.61 -5.79 10.14
N ALA A 261 11.56 -6.60 9.64
CA ALA A 261 11.33 -8.00 9.31
C ALA A 261 10.87 -8.83 10.52
N ASN A 262 11.28 -8.42 11.72
CA ASN A 262 10.98 -9.10 12.96
C ASN A 262 9.83 -8.44 13.75
N THR A 263 9.31 -7.30 13.30
CA THR A 263 8.20 -6.62 14.00
C THR A 263 6.85 -6.85 13.31
N ASN A 264 5.88 -7.33 14.09
CA ASN A 264 4.48 -7.39 13.71
C ASN A 264 3.62 -6.35 14.46
N ASN A 265 4.26 -5.44 15.20
CA ASN A 265 3.59 -4.56 16.16
C ASN A 265 3.20 -3.21 15.55
N GLU A 266 1.91 -2.86 15.55
CA GLU A 266 1.39 -1.60 15.02
C GLU A 266 1.96 -0.34 15.70
N ILE A 267 2.29 -0.36 17.00
CA ILE A 267 2.94 0.78 17.68
C ILE A 267 4.33 1.02 17.07
N GLU A 268 5.08 -0.06 16.85
CA GLU A 268 6.42 0.02 16.27
C GLU A 268 6.36 0.56 14.84
N LYS A 269 5.31 0.21 14.07
CA LYS A 269 5.02 0.84 12.77
C LYS A 269 4.72 2.32 12.90
N ASN A 270 3.88 2.70 13.88
CA ASN A 270 3.51 4.09 14.13
C ASN A 270 4.72 4.95 14.52
N ILE A 271 5.66 4.42 15.29
CA ILE A 271 6.91 5.11 15.65
C ILE A 271 7.73 5.39 14.39
N ILE A 272 7.91 4.43 13.50
CA ILE A 272 8.64 4.67 12.25
C ILE A 272 7.87 5.64 11.34
N ALA A 273 6.54 5.58 11.35
CA ALA A 273 5.71 6.40 10.48
C ALA A 273 5.64 7.88 10.91
N LYS A 274 5.48 8.11 12.21
CA LYS A 274 5.21 9.42 12.84
C LYS A 274 6.44 9.99 13.56
N ARG A 275 7.22 9.17 14.25
CA ARG A 275 8.38 9.56 15.08
C ARG A 275 9.71 9.10 14.46
N TYR A 276 9.83 9.23 13.15
CA TYR A 276 10.94 8.64 12.38
C TYR A 276 12.33 9.08 12.89
N ILE A 277 12.48 10.35 13.28
CA ILE A 277 13.75 10.89 13.74
C ILE A 277 14.24 10.16 15.01
N TYR A 278 13.32 9.88 15.93
CA TYR A 278 13.61 9.16 17.16
C TYR A 278 14.01 7.71 16.86
N PHE A 279 13.26 7.06 15.96
CA PHE A 279 13.62 5.73 15.47
C PHE A 279 15.03 5.69 14.85
N LEU A 280 15.35 6.69 14.02
CA LEU A 280 16.67 6.80 13.40
C LEU A 280 17.78 6.93 14.44
N ASP A 281 17.60 7.76 15.47
CA ASP A 281 18.56 7.88 16.56
C ASP A 281 18.78 6.57 17.30
N MET A 282 17.71 5.81 17.52
CA MET A 282 17.80 4.51 18.17
C MET A 282 18.63 3.54 17.34
N MET A 283 18.46 3.53 16.01
CA MET A 283 19.27 2.69 15.12
C MET A 283 20.75 3.11 15.15
N ILE A 284 21.02 4.41 15.06
CA ILE A 284 22.38 4.96 15.11
C ILE A 284 23.05 4.63 16.45
N LYS A 285 22.34 4.82 17.56
CA LYS A 285 22.82 4.52 18.91
C LYS A 285 23.10 3.02 19.08
N ALA A 286 22.19 2.16 18.62
CA ALA A 286 22.38 0.72 18.70
C ALA A 286 23.63 0.26 17.94
N ILE A 287 23.87 0.77 16.73
CA ILE A 287 25.07 0.47 15.95
C ILE A 287 26.32 0.95 16.68
N LYS A 288 26.32 2.19 17.17
CA LYS A 288 27.44 2.79 17.92
C LYS A 288 27.78 1.98 19.18
N ASP A 289 26.76 1.56 19.92
CA ASP A 289 26.89 0.84 21.18
C ASP A 289 27.06 -0.69 20.96
N LYS A 290 27.04 -1.16 19.70
CA LYS A 290 26.98 -2.58 19.32
C LYS A 290 25.87 -3.34 20.05
N ALA A 291 24.76 -2.65 20.35
CA ALA A 291 23.63 -3.20 21.05
C ALA A 291 22.80 -4.07 20.10
N LYS A 292 22.34 -5.23 20.59
CA LYS A 292 21.36 -6.04 19.87
C LYS A 292 20.02 -5.29 19.85
N ILE A 293 19.49 -5.03 18.65
CA ILE A 293 18.16 -4.43 18.50
C ILE A 293 17.10 -5.52 18.63
N ASP A 294 16.69 -5.75 19.86
CA ASP A 294 15.53 -6.58 20.18
C ASP A 294 14.41 -5.73 20.79
N ARG A 295 13.28 -6.37 21.08
CA ARG A 295 12.11 -5.71 21.66
C ARG A 295 12.45 -4.99 22.97
N ASN A 296 13.32 -5.56 23.81
CA ASN A 296 13.71 -4.96 25.09
C ASN A 296 14.50 -3.67 24.88
N PHE A 297 15.43 -3.65 23.92
CA PHE A 297 16.15 -2.43 23.56
C PHE A 297 15.17 -1.33 23.14
N ILE A 298 14.22 -1.65 22.26
CA ILE A 298 13.22 -0.71 21.76
C ILE A 298 12.33 -0.20 22.89
N THR A 299 11.74 -1.10 23.70
CA THR A 299 10.89 -0.71 24.83
C THR A 299 11.63 0.19 25.81
N LYS A 300 12.89 -0.13 26.13
CA LYS A 300 13.73 0.69 27.02
C LYS A 300 14.00 2.07 26.43
N GLN A 301 14.27 2.18 25.13
CA GLN A 301 14.42 3.48 24.49
C GLN A 301 13.07 4.22 24.49
N LEU A 302 11.97 3.59 24.08
CA LEU A 302 10.65 4.20 24.04
C LEU A 302 10.17 4.72 25.40
N GLN A 303 10.50 4.03 26.50
CA GLN A 303 10.24 4.53 27.86
C GLN A 303 10.98 5.83 28.18
N GLN A 304 12.11 6.09 27.52
CA GLN A 304 12.87 7.34 27.60
C GLN A 304 12.40 8.38 26.57
N ALA A 305 11.57 7.99 25.61
CA ALA A 305 11.03 8.89 24.60
C ALA A 305 9.92 9.77 25.19
N PRO A 306 9.72 10.99 24.68
CA PRO A 306 8.56 11.81 25.01
C PRO A 306 7.30 11.25 24.32
N LEU A 307 6.81 10.10 24.79
CA LEU A 307 5.57 9.47 24.30
C LEU A 307 4.34 10.26 24.74
N THR A 308 3.30 10.29 23.90
CA THR A 308 1.99 10.81 24.30
C THR A 308 1.39 9.92 25.38
N LYS A 309 0.38 10.43 26.10
CA LYS A 309 -0.33 9.64 27.11
C LYS A 309 -0.94 8.38 26.49
N GLU A 310 -1.56 8.52 25.33
CA GLU A 310 -2.18 7.42 24.57
C GLU A 310 -1.14 6.36 24.16
N GLU A 311 0.04 6.78 23.68
CA GLU A 311 1.11 5.85 23.33
C GLU A 311 1.70 5.13 24.55
N LYS A 312 1.80 5.81 25.71
CA LYS A 312 2.23 5.16 26.96
C LYS A 312 1.23 4.11 27.41
N GLU A 313 -0.06 4.46 27.42
CA GLU A 313 -1.14 3.52 27.75
C GLU A 313 -1.16 2.35 26.76
N GLU A 314 -0.96 2.59 25.46
CA GLU A 314 -0.92 1.53 24.46
C GLU A 314 0.31 0.63 24.63
N LEU A 315 1.49 1.19 24.92
CA LEU A 315 2.73 0.45 25.18
C LEU A 315 2.62 -0.42 26.44
N GLU A 316 1.99 0.10 27.49
CA GLU A 316 1.71 -0.63 28.73
C GLU A 316 0.73 -1.79 28.49
N ASN A 317 -0.30 -1.58 27.67
CA ASN A 317 -1.30 -2.59 27.33
C ASN A 317 -0.77 -3.68 26.37
N GLN A 318 0.26 -3.40 25.56
CA GLN A 318 0.80 -4.33 24.56
C GLN A 318 1.65 -5.49 25.10
N ASN A 319 1.98 -5.49 26.39
CA ASN A 319 2.60 -6.65 27.02
C ASN A 319 1.62 -7.82 27.20
N VAL A 320 0.33 -7.62 26.93
CA VAL A 320 -0.68 -8.68 26.86
C VAL A 320 -0.92 -9.02 25.38
N LYS A 321 -0.27 -10.07 24.87
CA LYS A 321 -0.57 -10.61 23.51
C LYS A 321 -2.06 -10.98 23.53
N ALA A 322 -2.85 -10.48 22.57
CA ALA A 322 -4.30 -10.71 22.50
C ALA A 322 -4.60 -12.18 22.15
N TYR A 323 -4.54 -13.07 23.14
CA TYR A 323 -5.06 -14.43 22.99
C TYR A 323 -6.55 -14.38 22.86
N ARG A 324 -7.10 -15.21 21.97
CA ARG A 324 -8.55 -15.31 21.84
C ARG A 324 -9.05 -16.32 22.86
N ILE A 325 -9.79 -15.89 23.86
CA ILE A 325 -10.43 -16.78 24.82
C ILE A 325 -11.91 -16.91 24.45
N VAL A 326 -12.35 -18.12 24.15
CA VAL A 326 -13.75 -18.44 23.90
C VAL A 326 -14.29 -19.18 25.10
N VAL A 327 -15.03 -18.47 25.94
CA VAL A 327 -15.74 -19.07 27.07
C VAL A 327 -17.09 -19.57 26.56
N ILE A 328 -17.43 -20.82 26.85
CA ILE A 328 -18.70 -21.43 26.49
C ILE A 328 -19.35 -21.88 27.78
N SER A 329 -20.49 -21.28 28.13
CA SER A 329 -21.20 -21.59 29.38
C SER A 329 -22.71 -21.57 29.18
N PRO A 330 -23.49 -22.23 30.04
CA PRO A 330 -24.92 -22.01 30.11
C PRO A 330 -25.25 -20.53 30.27
N ALA A 331 -26.42 -20.14 29.77
CA ALA A 331 -26.97 -18.81 29.99
C ALA A 331 -27.02 -18.50 31.49
N PHE A 332 -26.60 -17.28 31.87
CA PHE A 332 -26.57 -16.80 33.26
C PHE A 332 -25.64 -17.55 34.23
N TYR A 333 -24.81 -18.48 33.72
CA TYR A 333 -23.80 -19.14 34.54
C TYR A 333 -22.75 -18.15 35.07
N LEU A 334 -22.30 -17.21 34.24
CA LEU A 334 -21.42 -16.10 34.64
C LEU A 334 -22.24 -14.81 34.79
N LYS A 335 -22.04 -14.10 35.91
CA LYS A 335 -22.71 -12.81 36.15
C LYS A 335 -21.97 -11.68 35.44
N ASN A 336 -22.66 -10.58 35.16
CA ASN A 336 -22.03 -9.40 34.53
C ASN A 336 -20.86 -8.85 35.36
N GLU A 337 -20.91 -8.97 36.69
CA GLU A 337 -19.82 -8.58 37.59
C GLU A 337 -18.58 -9.47 37.42
N ASP A 338 -18.76 -10.78 37.20
CA ASP A 338 -17.66 -11.71 36.93
C ASP A 338 -16.97 -11.33 35.61
N LEU A 339 -17.76 -11.00 34.60
CA LEU A 339 -17.27 -10.60 33.28
C LEU A 339 -16.47 -9.29 33.33
N LYS A 340 -16.94 -8.28 34.06
CA LYS A 340 -16.20 -7.03 34.25
C LYS A 340 -14.87 -7.25 34.92
N GLN A 341 -14.82 -8.08 35.96
CA GLN A 341 -13.58 -8.40 36.67
C GLN A 341 -12.58 -9.16 35.78
N ILE A 342 -13.05 -10.01 34.87
CA ILE A 342 -12.21 -10.66 33.86
C ILE A 342 -11.70 -9.62 32.85
N GLN A 343 -12.55 -8.70 32.39
CA GLN A 343 -12.14 -7.65 31.46
C GLN A 343 -11.05 -6.74 32.05
N GLU A 344 -11.21 -6.33 33.30
CA GLU A 344 -10.24 -5.50 34.03
C GLU A 344 -8.92 -6.24 34.26
N GLU A 345 -8.97 -7.50 34.72
CA GLU A 345 -7.79 -8.32 35.01
C GLU A 345 -6.93 -8.57 33.77
N PHE A 346 -7.57 -8.89 32.63
CA PHE A 346 -6.87 -9.25 31.40
C PHE A 346 -6.74 -8.09 30.41
N ALA A 347 -7.09 -6.86 30.83
CA ALA A 347 -7.07 -5.64 30.01
C ALA A 347 -7.81 -5.79 28.66
N VAL A 348 -8.92 -6.52 28.66
CA VAL A 348 -9.66 -6.89 27.45
C VAL A 348 -10.59 -5.76 27.04
N LYS A 349 -10.39 -5.22 25.83
CA LYS A 349 -11.12 -4.02 25.37
C LYS A 349 -12.59 -4.30 25.06
N ASN A 350 -12.91 -5.51 24.62
CA ASN A 350 -14.25 -5.87 24.17
C ASN A 350 -14.66 -7.27 24.63
N PHE A 351 -15.82 -7.38 25.27
CA PHE A 351 -16.48 -8.64 25.58
C PHE A 351 -17.76 -8.75 24.75
N ILE A 352 -17.93 -9.84 24.01
CA ILE A 352 -19.22 -10.13 23.37
C ILE A 352 -19.87 -11.30 24.07
N THR A 353 -21.10 -11.10 24.51
CA THR A 353 -22.08 -12.16 24.70
C THR A 353 -22.79 -12.42 23.37
N SER A 354 -22.67 -13.63 22.83
CA SER A 354 -23.45 -14.03 21.65
C SER A 354 -24.42 -15.16 21.98
N TRP A 355 -25.69 -14.93 21.63
CA TRP A 355 -26.75 -15.94 21.61
C TRP A 355 -26.84 -16.65 20.25
N HIS A 356 -26.14 -16.13 19.22
CA HIS A 356 -26.12 -16.67 17.85
C HIS A 356 -24.70 -16.76 17.29
N ALA A 357 -24.28 -17.97 16.91
CA ALA A 357 -22.86 -18.27 16.69
C ALA A 357 -22.34 -17.97 15.27
N LYS A 358 -23.18 -17.87 14.23
CA LYS A 358 -22.71 -17.85 12.82
C LYS A 358 -22.05 -16.54 12.34
N SER A 359 -22.33 -15.37 12.92
CA SER A 359 -21.85 -14.09 12.34
C SER A 359 -20.61 -13.45 13.00
N LYS A 360 -20.17 -13.90 14.18
CA LYS A 360 -19.17 -13.16 14.99
C LYS A 360 -17.90 -13.93 15.36
N MET A 361 -17.79 -15.24 15.07
CA MET A 361 -16.54 -15.97 15.32
C MET A 361 -15.40 -15.56 14.36
N MET A 362 -15.67 -14.83 13.27
CA MET A 362 -14.65 -14.39 12.31
C MET A 362 -14.01 -13.03 12.64
N GLU A 363 -14.44 -12.34 13.71
CA GLU A 363 -13.92 -11.02 14.06
C GLU A 363 -12.71 -11.12 15.01
N ASN A 364 -11.65 -10.32 14.77
CA ASN A 364 -10.42 -10.23 15.57
C ASN A 364 -10.70 -9.69 16.98
N ARG A 365 -11.16 -10.53 17.91
CA ARG A 365 -11.54 -10.13 19.27
C ARG A 365 -10.89 -11.01 20.34
N GLU A 366 -10.61 -10.40 21.49
CA GLU A 366 -9.82 -10.93 22.61
C GLU A 366 -10.59 -11.94 23.48
N ILE A 367 -11.84 -11.65 23.90
CA ILE A 367 -12.67 -12.62 24.64
C ILE A 367 -14.09 -12.69 24.05
N VAL A 368 -14.59 -13.91 23.86
CA VAL A 368 -15.96 -14.19 23.36
C VAL A 368 -16.66 -15.15 24.33
N LEU A 369 -17.83 -14.77 24.83
CA LEU A 369 -18.72 -15.65 25.58
C LEU A 369 -19.86 -16.14 24.69
N LEU A 370 -19.95 -17.46 24.56
CA LEU A 370 -21.01 -18.13 23.81
C LEU A 370 -21.97 -18.81 24.80
N ASN A 371 -23.21 -18.34 24.82
CA ASN A 371 -24.27 -18.87 25.70
C ASN A 371 -25.09 -20.00 25.04
N MET A 372 -24.88 -20.27 23.74
CA MET A 372 -25.61 -21.28 22.97
C MET A 372 -24.73 -21.94 21.90
N PHE A 373 -24.94 -23.24 21.67
CA PHE A 373 -24.18 -24.04 20.69
C PHE A 373 -24.65 -23.91 19.24
N MET A 374 -23.73 -24.17 18.31
CA MET A 374 -24.03 -24.35 16.89
C MET A 374 -24.63 -25.73 16.65
N LYS A 375 -25.72 -25.82 15.88
CA LYS A 375 -26.20 -27.11 15.36
C LYS A 375 -25.22 -27.76 14.36
N ASP A 376 -24.29 -26.99 13.78
CA ASP A 376 -23.50 -27.41 12.61
C ASP A 376 -21.97 -27.25 12.79
N LEU A 377 -21.42 -27.47 13.99
CA LEU A 377 -19.95 -27.51 14.16
C LEU A 377 -19.33 -28.81 13.63
N LYS A 378 -20.15 -29.78 13.22
CA LYS A 378 -19.71 -31.11 12.78
C LYS A 378 -18.84 -31.08 11.51
N GLU A 379 -18.86 -29.98 10.75
CA GLU A 379 -18.04 -29.79 9.54
C GLU A 379 -17.60 -28.31 9.35
N ALA A 380 -17.73 -27.46 10.38
CA ALA A 380 -17.25 -26.08 10.27
C ALA A 380 -15.72 -26.12 10.07
N ASP A 381 -15.29 -25.70 8.87
CA ASP A 381 -13.92 -25.74 8.36
C ASP A 381 -12.87 -25.63 9.48
N ALA A 382 -12.24 -26.76 9.84
CA ALA A 382 -11.08 -26.76 10.73
C ALA A 382 -9.97 -25.80 10.22
N ALA A 383 -9.98 -25.49 8.92
CA ALA A 383 -9.14 -24.49 8.27
C ALA A 383 -9.38 -23.03 8.74
N GLY A 384 -10.52 -22.73 9.38
CA GLY A 384 -10.85 -21.40 9.89
C GLY A 384 -10.57 -21.18 11.38
N LEU A 385 -10.25 -22.24 12.13
CA LEU A 385 -9.91 -22.12 13.56
C LEU A 385 -8.46 -21.64 13.70
N ARG A 386 -8.28 -20.55 14.46
CA ARG A 386 -6.94 -20.01 14.73
C ARG A 386 -6.29 -20.77 15.87
N ILE A 387 -5.01 -21.10 15.72
CA ILE A 387 -4.23 -21.83 16.72
C ILE A 387 -3.98 -21.03 18.02
N ASP A 388 -4.22 -19.72 17.99
CA ASP A 388 -4.12 -18.81 19.13
C ASP A 388 -5.44 -18.64 19.91
N THR A 389 -6.38 -19.57 19.73
CA THR A 389 -7.67 -19.58 20.45
C THR A 389 -7.68 -20.60 21.58
N TYR A 390 -8.04 -20.19 22.80
CA TYR A 390 -8.30 -21.04 23.96
C TYR A 390 -9.80 -21.19 24.19
N PHE A 391 -10.31 -22.42 24.24
CA PHE A 391 -11.71 -22.72 24.52
C PHE A 391 -11.89 -23.16 25.96
N LEU A 392 -12.80 -22.52 26.69
CA LEU A 392 -13.09 -22.86 28.08
C LEU A 392 -14.58 -23.17 28.23
N PHE A 393 -14.90 -24.42 28.51
CA PHE A 393 -16.27 -24.90 28.73
C PHE A 393 -16.56 -24.88 30.23
N LEU A 394 -17.58 -24.12 30.65
CA LEU A 394 -17.89 -23.91 32.06
C LEU A 394 -19.33 -24.31 32.37
N GLY A 395 -19.56 -25.05 33.46
CA GLY A 395 -20.89 -25.17 34.08
C GLY A 395 -21.87 -26.14 33.41
N TYR A 396 -21.40 -27.00 32.51
CA TYR A 396 -22.23 -28.03 31.86
C TYR A 396 -22.29 -29.33 32.68
N ASP A 397 -22.61 -29.24 33.98
CA ASP A 397 -22.78 -30.38 34.89
C ASP A 397 -24.23 -30.91 34.83
N LEU A 398 -24.41 -32.18 34.47
CA LEU A 398 -25.72 -32.85 34.41
C LEU A 398 -26.44 -32.83 35.77
N ASN A 399 -25.70 -32.80 36.87
CA ASN A 399 -26.27 -32.78 38.22
C ASN A 399 -26.87 -31.41 38.59
N ARG A 400 -26.54 -30.35 37.83
CA ARG A 400 -26.98 -28.97 38.09
C ARG A 400 -28.02 -28.47 37.12
N VAL A 401 -28.53 -29.32 36.23
CA VAL A 401 -29.57 -28.94 35.26
C VAL A 401 -30.77 -28.30 35.96
N GLN A 402 -31.19 -28.84 37.11
CA GLN A 402 -32.32 -28.28 37.86
C GLN A 402 -32.00 -26.88 38.43
N GLU A 403 -30.82 -26.70 39.03
CA GLU A 403 -30.40 -25.40 39.55
C GLU A 403 -30.28 -24.33 38.45
N GLN A 404 -29.85 -24.72 37.25
CA GLN A 404 -29.79 -23.82 36.10
C GLN A 404 -31.19 -23.43 35.60
N VAL A 405 -32.13 -24.38 35.60
CA VAL A 405 -33.54 -24.10 35.30
C VAL A 405 -34.09 -23.10 36.32
N ASP A 406 -33.84 -23.31 37.62
CA ASP A 406 -34.32 -22.45 38.70
C ASP A 406 -33.72 -21.02 38.60
N LEU A 407 -32.44 -20.90 38.23
CA LEU A 407 -31.78 -19.61 38.00
C LEU A 407 -32.41 -18.84 36.83
N ILE A 408 -32.68 -19.51 35.71
CA ILE A 408 -33.37 -18.88 34.57
C ILE A 408 -34.77 -18.46 34.95
N GLU A 409 -35.52 -19.29 35.67
CA GLU A 409 -36.87 -18.96 36.10
C GLU A 409 -36.89 -17.72 36.99
N LYS A 410 -35.94 -17.63 37.93
CA LYS A 410 -35.77 -16.46 38.78
C LYS A 410 -35.45 -15.20 37.96
N GLU A 411 -34.61 -15.31 36.95
CA GLU A 411 -34.21 -14.15 36.14
C GLU A 411 -35.30 -13.71 35.16
N VAL A 412 -36.04 -14.65 34.59
CA VAL A 412 -37.26 -14.38 33.82
C VAL A 412 -38.28 -13.62 34.68
N ASP A 413 -38.48 -14.06 35.93
CA ASP A 413 -39.40 -13.38 36.85
C ASP A 413 -38.87 -11.97 37.24
N ASN A 414 -37.55 -11.80 37.40
CA ASN A 414 -36.94 -10.49 37.63
C ASN A 414 -37.14 -9.52 36.43
N VAL A 415 -36.93 -10.00 35.21
CA VAL A 415 -37.14 -9.21 33.98
C VAL A 415 -38.63 -8.86 33.82
N ALA A 416 -39.53 -9.79 34.11
CA ALA A 416 -40.98 -9.54 34.10
C ALA A 416 -41.39 -8.46 35.12
N LEU A 417 -40.76 -8.48 36.31
CA LEU A 417 -40.95 -7.44 37.34
C LEU A 417 -40.42 -6.07 36.89
N GLN A 418 -39.22 -6.01 36.31
CA GLN A 418 -38.57 -4.77 35.86
C GLN A 418 -39.30 -4.13 34.65
N THR A 419 -39.80 -4.95 33.72
CA THR A 419 -40.51 -4.48 32.52
C THR A 419 -41.95 -4.04 32.81
N GLY A 420 -42.40 -4.10 34.06
CA GLY A 420 -43.75 -3.72 34.45
C GLY A 420 -44.83 -4.68 33.94
N GLN A 421 -44.45 -5.85 33.41
CA GLN A 421 -45.36 -6.94 33.07
C GLN A 421 -45.82 -7.63 34.36
N LYS A 422 -46.62 -6.92 35.18
CA LYS A 422 -47.35 -7.55 36.28
C LYS A 422 -48.22 -8.64 35.65
N LYS A 423 -47.95 -9.91 35.97
CA LYS A 423 -48.87 -11.04 35.75
C LYS A 423 -50.24 -10.57 36.22
N ALA A 424 -51.16 -10.28 35.29
CA ALA A 424 -52.49 -9.78 35.58
C ALA A 424 -53.31 -10.87 36.29
N LYS A 425 -53.01 -11.10 37.57
CA LYS A 425 -53.80 -11.91 38.47
C LYS A 425 -55.02 -11.09 38.84
N GLY A 426 -56.11 -11.32 38.11
CA GLY A 426 -57.44 -10.93 38.56
C GLY A 426 -58.11 -9.84 37.73
N LYS A 427 -58.73 -10.25 36.63
CA LYS A 427 -60.12 -9.88 36.32
C LYS A 427 -60.66 -10.90 35.32
N LYS A 428 -61.60 -11.75 35.77
CA LYS A 428 -62.49 -12.53 34.89
C LYS A 428 -63.42 -11.55 34.17
N GLY A 429 -62.88 -10.79 33.23
CA GLY A 429 -63.63 -9.94 32.32
C GLY A 429 -63.67 -10.63 30.96
N LYS A 430 -64.87 -10.95 30.48
CA LYS A 430 -65.13 -11.41 29.11
C LYS A 430 -64.66 -10.32 28.13
N VAL A 431 -63.43 -10.43 27.64
CA VAL A 431 -63.02 -9.79 26.39
C VAL A 431 -63.16 -10.84 25.31
N LYS A 432 -64.26 -10.72 24.54
CA LYS A 432 -64.48 -11.47 23.31
C LYS A 432 -63.66 -10.82 22.19
N ASN A 433 -62.97 -11.68 21.45
CA ASN A 433 -62.67 -11.60 20.01
C ASN A 433 -61.86 -10.42 19.47
N SER A 434 -60.57 -10.66 19.20
CA SER A 434 -59.90 -10.24 17.93
C SER A 434 -58.42 -10.67 17.78
N LEU A 435 -57.92 -11.68 18.51
CA LEU A 435 -56.58 -12.23 18.27
C LEU A 435 -56.64 -13.75 18.42
N GLN A 436 -56.97 -14.45 17.33
CA GLN A 436 -57.08 -15.91 17.33
C GLN A 436 -56.20 -16.61 16.29
N ASN A 437 -55.21 -15.94 15.69
CA ASN A 437 -54.31 -16.57 14.70
C ASN A 437 -52.81 -16.29 14.89
N ASP A 438 -52.36 -15.91 16.09
CA ASP A 438 -50.94 -16.04 16.45
C ASP A 438 -50.77 -17.21 17.44
N SER A 439 -50.70 -18.41 16.89
CA SER A 439 -50.21 -19.63 17.57
C SER A 439 -48.70 -19.59 17.86
N ASN A 440 -48.04 -18.44 17.67
CA ASN A 440 -46.65 -18.18 18.05
C ASN A 440 -46.52 -17.41 19.38
N ARG A 441 -47.50 -17.52 20.29
CA ARG A 441 -47.33 -17.05 21.67
C ARG A 441 -46.34 -17.95 22.41
N ASP A 442 -45.13 -17.43 22.46
CA ASP A 442 -43.99 -17.69 23.35
C ASP A 442 -44.11 -18.92 24.27
N PRO A 443 -43.41 -20.02 23.94
CA PRO A 443 -43.43 -21.23 24.73
C PRO A 443 -42.49 -21.03 25.91
N TYR A 444 -43.02 -20.62 27.06
CA TYR A 444 -42.41 -21.04 28.30
C TYR A 444 -42.53 -22.56 28.34
N LEU A 445 -41.49 -23.24 27.85
CA LEU A 445 -41.26 -24.67 27.96
C LEU A 445 -41.71 -25.10 29.37
N ASN A 446 -42.51 -26.16 29.49
CA ASN A 446 -42.80 -26.70 30.82
C ASN A 446 -41.47 -27.12 31.48
N ALA A 447 -41.45 -27.31 32.81
CA ALA A 447 -40.20 -27.63 33.54
C ALA A 447 -39.43 -28.80 32.90
N ASN A 448 -40.13 -29.83 32.41
CA ASN A 448 -39.53 -30.99 31.73
C ASN A 448 -38.87 -30.62 30.39
N ASP A 449 -39.49 -29.73 29.61
CA ASP A 449 -38.94 -29.24 28.34
C ASP A 449 -37.73 -28.32 28.55
N LYS A 450 -37.68 -27.55 29.65
CA LYS A 450 -36.48 -26.77 30.04
C LYS A 450 -35.33 -27.69 30.44
N VAL A 451 -35.59 -28.68 31.28
CA VAL A 451 -34.62 -29.71 31.67
C VAL A 451 -34.07 -30.42 30.43
N LYS A 452 -34.96 -30.84 29.51
CA LYS A 452 -34.58 -31.46 28.24
C LYS A 452 -33.73 -30.53 27.37
N PHE A 453 -34.11 -29.26 27.26
CA PHE A 453 -33.34 -28.27 26.51
C PHE A 453 -31.90 -28.15 27.05
N PHE A 454 -31.73 -28.07 28.37
CA PHE A 454 -30.41 -28.01 28.99
C PHE A 454 -29.61 -29.30 28.82
N GLN A 455 -30.24 -30.46 28.97
CA GLN A 455 -29.59 -31.75 28.67
C GLN A 455 -29.09 -31.81 27.22
N ASP A 456 -29.86 -31.29 26.28
CA ASP A 456 -29.46 -31.20 24.88
C ASP A 456 -28.34 -30.17 24.65
N GLN A 457 -28.32 -29.06 25.38
CA GLN A 457 -27.18 -28.13 25.38
C GLN A 457 -25.91 -28.78 25.95
N ILE A 458 -26.00 -29.54 27.05
CA ILE A 458 -24.85 -30.27 27.64
C ILE A 458 -24.30 -31.30 26.65
N ARG A 459 -25.17 -32.07 25.99
CA ARG A 459 -24.75 -33.03 24.96
C ARG A 459 -24.05 -32.34 23.78
N GLN A 460 -24.56 -31.17 23.35
CA GLN A 460 -23.91 -30.38 22.31
C GLN A 460 -22.56 -29.85 22.78
N ALA A 461 -22.46 -29.35 24.02
CA ALA A 461 -21.21 -28.92 24.64
C ALA A 461 -20.16 -30.02 24.60
N GLN A 462 -20.52 -31.21 25.07
CA GLN A 462 -19.65 -32.38 25.09
C GLN A 462 -19.20 -32.78 23.68
N SER A 463 -20.12 -32.75 22.70
CA SER A 463 -19.78 -33.06 21.30
C SER A 463 -18.81 -32.04 20.70
N VAL A 464 -18.98 -30.74 20.99
CA VAL A 464 -18.07 -29.69 20.51
C VAL A 464 -16.73 -29.80 21.22
N TYR A 465 -16.72 -30.00 22.54
CA TYR A 465 -15.50 -30.21 23.31
C TYR A 465 -14.69 -31.40 22.80
N GLN A 466 -15.31 -32.55 22.57
CA GLN A 466 -14.65 -33.73 22.00
C GLN A 466 -14.06 -33.45 20.61
N SER A 467 -14.78 -32.68 19.79
CA SER A 467 -14.28 -32.27 18.47
C SER A 467 -13.06 -31.36 18.63
N MET A 468 -13.14 -30.32 19.47
CA MET A 468 -12.05 -29.39 19.73
C MET A 468 -10.84 -30.08 20.36
N GLN A 469 -11.04 -31.00 21.29
CA GLN A 469 -9.97 -31.79 21.91
C GLN A 469 -9.25 -32.67 20.90
N LYS A 470 -9.95 -33.16 19.87
CA LYS A 470 -9.34 -33.89 18.76
C LYS A 470 -8.46 -32.99 17.88
N PHE A 471 -8.88 -31.75 17.63
CA PHE A 471 -8.16 -30.82 16.75
C PHE A 471 -7.06 -30.01 17.47
N MET A 472 -7.31 -29.59 18.71
CA MET A 472 -6.49 -28.69 19.52
C MET A 472 -6.48 -29.17 20.99
N PRO A 473 -5.87 -30.33 21.29
CA PRO A 473 -5.97 -30.99 22.59
C PRO A 473 -5.48 -30.18 23.79
N LYS A 474 -4.58 -29.21 23.58
CA LYS A 474 -4.10 -28.31 24.65
C LYS A 474 -4.67 -26.89 24.57
N ASN A 475 -5.70 -26.67 23.76
CA ASN A 475 -6.35 -25.36 23.66
C ASN A 475 -7.82 -25.42 24.04
N CYS A 476 -8.23 -26.48 24.73
CA CYS A 476 -9.57 -26.61 25.24
C CYS A 476 -9.55 -27.20 26.64
N GLU A 477 -10.37 -26.65 27.52
CA GLU A 477 -10.54 -27.14 28.88
C GLU A 477 -12.01 -27.17 29.27
N TRP A 478 -12.35 -28.17 30.09
CA TRP A 478 -13.67 -28.39 30.61
C TRP A 478 -13.67 -28.28 32.12
N VAL A 479 -14.48 -27.35 32.64
CA VAL A 479 -14.67 -27.12 34.08
C VAL A 479 -16.14 -27.39 34.40
N ASP A 480 -16.39 -28.56 34.98
CA ASP A 480 -17.75 -29.04 35.28
C ASP A 480 -18.52 -28.05 36.15
N ASP A 481 -17.89 -27.58 37.23
CA ASP A 481 -18.52 -26.60 38.11
C ASP A 481 -17.52 -25.68 38.83
N LEU A 482 -17.45 -24.44 38.36
CA LEU A 482 -16.70 -23.35 38.96
C LEU A 482 -17.16 -23.01 40.39
N TYR A 483 -18.44 -23.21 40.72
CA TYR A 483 -19.05 -22.80 41.99
C TYR A 483 -18.91 -23.81 43.13
N LYS A 484 -18.31 -24.98 42.88
CA LYS A 484 -17.87 -25.90 43.96
C LYS A 484 -16.62 -25.38 44.67
N GLU A 485 -15.92 -24.44 44.05
CA GLU A 485 -14.69 -23.85 44.55
C GLU A 485 -14.99 -22.67 45.49
N GLN A 486 -14.13 -22.47 46.50
CA GLN A 486 -14.29 -21.36 47.46
C GLN A 486 -14.19 -19.98 46.80
N ASN A 487 -13.49 -19.89 45.67
CA ASN A 487 -13.35 -18.65 44.89
C ASN A 487 -13.47 -18.95 43.37
N PRO A 488 -14.70 -19.06 42.85
CA PRO A 488 -14.98 -19.44 41.47
C PRO A 488 -14.29 -18.51 40.45
N LEU A 489 -14.30 -17.21 40.71
CA LEU A 489 -13.70 -16.23 39.82
C LEU A 489 -12.17 -16.35 39.75
N GLN A 490 -11.52 -16.64 40.88
CA GLN A 490 -10.07 -16.86 40.89
C GLN A 490 -9.69 -18.09 40.08
N VAL A 491 -10.44 -19.19 40.23
CA VAL A 491 -10.24 -20.41 39.43
C VAL A 491 -10.39 -20.13 37.94
N LEU A 492 -11.40 -19.35 37.55
CA LEU A 492 -11.60 -18.94 36.17
C LEU A 492 -10.41 -18.12 35.63
N LYS A 493 -9.91 -17.16 36.41
CA LYS A 493 -8.71 -16.38 36.06
C LYS A 493 -7.49 -17.29 35.87
N ASP A 494 -7.29 -18.26 36.76
CA ASP A 494 -6.15 -19.16 36.69
C ASP A 494 -6.23 -20.08 35.47
N LYS A 495 -7.42 -20.60 35.14
CA LYS A 495 -7.62 -21.38 33.90
C LYS A 495 -7.36 -20.59 32.63
N ILE A 496 -7.75 -19.32 32.61
CA ILE A 496 -7.43 -18.43 31.48
C ILE A 496 -5.92 -18.24 31.35
N ARG A 497 -5.19 -18.02 32.46
CA ARG A 497 -3.73 -17.85 32.47
C ARG A 497 -3.00 -19.12 32.02
N GLU A 498 -3.46 -20.29 32.50
CA GLU A 498 -2.95 -21.60 32.09
C GLU A 498 -3.11 -21.80 30.57
N GLY A 499 -4.30 -21.54 30.04
CA GLY A 499 -4.58 -21.67 28.61
C GLY A 499 -3.72 -20.77 27.73
N ILE A 500 -3.56 -19.51 28.13
CA ILE A 500 -2.64 -18.56 27.47
C ILE A 500 -1.21 -19.13 27.41
N THR A 501 -0.74 -19.65 28.54
CA THR A 501 0.61 -20.22 28.65
C THR A 501 0.79 -21.44 27.73
N GLN A 502 -0.23 -22.30 27.64
CA GLN A 502 -0.18 -23.49 26.79
C GLN A 502 -0.12 -23.15 25.29
N ILE A 503 -0.85 -22.13 24.85
CA ILE A 503 -0.81 -21.64 23.47
C ILE A 503 0.58 -21.11 23.12
N GLN A 504 1.21 -20.35 24.03
CA GLN A 504 2.57 -19.84 23.82
C GLN A 504 3.59 -20.94 23.57
N VAL A 505 3.51 -22.04 24.32
CA VAL A 505 4.44 -23.17 24.20
C VAL A 505 4.26 -23.89 22.85
N GLN A 506 3.02 -24.10 22.41
CA GLN A 506 2.75 -24.77 21.12
C GLN A 506 3.25 -23.98 19.90
N GLU A 507 3.15 -22.65 19.93
CA GLU A 507 3.62 -21.78 18.85
C GLU A 507 5.14 -21.93 18.65
N ILE A 508 5.88 -22.13 19.74
CA ILE A 508 7.33 -22.37 19.71
C ILE A 508 7.64 -23.73 19.08
N ASP A 509 6.93 -24.79 19.46
CA ASP A 509 7.14 -26.15 18.93
C ASP A 509 6.84 -26.26 17.43
N LEU A 510 5.77 -25.62 16.95
CA LEU A 510 5.40 -25.66 15.52
C LEU A 510 6.43 -24.96 14.63
N ASN A 511 6.98 -23.85 15.10
CA ASN A 511 8.05 -23.15 14.40
C ASN A 511 9.35 -23.97 14.35
N LEU A 512 9.60 -24.82 15.35
CA LEU A 512 10.75 -25.72 15.38
C LEU A 512 10.58 -26.95 14.46
N GLN A 513 9.36 -27.47 14.32
CA GLN A 513 9.08 -28.67 13.51
C GLN A 513 9.05 -28.39 12.00
N GLN A 514 8.65 -27.20 11.56
CA GLN A 514 8.65 -26.84 10.14
C GLN A 514 10.07 -26.77 9.51
N GLY A 515 11.12 -26.85 10.32
CA GLY A 515 12.52 -26.88 9.87
C GLY A 515 13.09 -28.26 9.53
N LYS A 516 12.42 -29.38 9.83
CA LYS A 516 13.04 -30.71 9.76
C LYS A 516 12.17 -31.71 8.97
N GLY A 517 12.39 -31.80 7.66
CA GLY A 517 11.90 -32.90 6.84
C GLY A 517 11.19 -32.46 5.56
N LYS A 518 11.97 -32.08 4.53
CA LYS A 518 11.45 -31.98 3.16
C LYS A 518 12.15 -33.04 2.32
N GLN A 519 11.40 -34.04 1.84
CA GLN A 519 11.78 -34.79 0.65
C GLN A 519 12.14 -33.79 -0.45
N LYS A 520 13.23 -34.05 -1.18
CA LYS A 520 13.76 -33.20 -2.25
C LYS A 520 12.77 -33.21 -3.43
N VAL A 521 11.69 -32.44 -3.30
CA VAL A 521 10.76 -32.17 -4.40
C VAL A 521 11.59 -31.44 -5.46
N LEU A 522 11.71 -32.04 -6.65
CA LEU A 522 12.31 -31.40 -7.80
C LEU A 522 11.60 -30.06 -8.00
N LYS A 523 12.36 -28.97 -7.90
CA LYS A 523 11.85 -27.64 -8.21
C LYS A 523 11.58 -27.59 -9.69
N GLN A 524 10.43 -27.04 -10.06
CA GLN A 524 10.09 -26.80 -11.46
C GLN A 524 10.18 -25.31 -11.74
N ASN A 525 10.52 -24.97 -12.97
CA ASN A 525 10.64 -23.61 -13.45
C ASN A 525 9.47 -23.28 -14.38
N LEU A 526 8.84 -22.13 -14.14
CA LEU A 526 7.77 -21.57 -14.95
C LEU A 526 8.21 -20.21 -15.52
N THR A 527 8.43 -20.15 -16.83
CA THR A 527 8.67 -18.89 -17.53
C THR A 527 7.36 -18.39 -18.13
N VAL A 528 6.90 -17.20 -17.72
CA VAL A 528 5.68 -16.59 -18.25
C VAL A 528 6.01 -15.42 -19.16
N PHE A 529 5.67 -15.54 -20.44
CA PHE A 529 5.87 -14.48 -21.43
C PHE A 529 4.66 -13.54 -21.49
N VAL A 530 4.91 -12.24 -21.28
CA VAL A 530 3.89 -11.17 -21.23
C VAL A 530 4.14 -10.16 -22.36
N PRO A 531 3.34 -10.20 -23.45
CA PRO A 531 3.51 -9.28 -24.57
C PRO A 531 3.11 -7.83 -24.23
N LEU A 532 4.10 -6.95 -24.17
CA LEU A 532 3.96 -5.50 -24.01
C LEU A 532 3.90 -4.84 -25.40
N THR A 533 2.86 -5.17 -26.15
CA THR A 533 2.67 -4.73 -27.54
C THR A 533 1.26 -4.16 -27.75
N ILE A 534 1.00 -3.65 -28.96
CA ILE A 534 -0.32 -3.19 -29.40
C ILE A 534 -0.98 -4.25 -30.31
N PRO A 535 -2.29 -4.15 -30.61
CA PRO A 535 -2.96 -5.01 -31.59
C PRO A 535 -2.22 -5.08 -32.93
N ALA A 536 -2.40 -6.17 -33.68
CA ALA A 536 -1.74 -6.40 -34.98
C ALA A 536 -0.19 -6.41 -35.00
N SER A 537 0.46 -6.47 -33.83
CA SER A 537 1.93 -6.54 -33.72
C SER A 537 2.58 -7.84 -34.24
N GLY A 538 1.80 -8.91 -34.46
CA GLY A 538 2.31 -10.21 -34.91
C GLY A 538 2.58 -11.24 -33.80
N LYS A 539 2.12 -11.01 -32.56
CA LYS A 539 2.25 -11.95 -31.41
C LYS A 539 1.82 -13.38 -31.71
N THR A 540 0.67 -13.58 -32.35
CA THR A 540 0.17 -14.94 -32.62
C THR A 540 1.01 -15.65 -33.68
N THR A 541 1.53 -14.90 -34.66
CA THR A 541 2.50 -15.41 -35.64
C THR A 541 3.79 -15.85 -34.95
N PHE A 542 4.25 -15.02 -34.01
CA PHE A 542 5.38 -15.32 -33.13
C PHE A 542 5.14 -16.57 -32.29
N LEU A 543 3.98 -16.68 -31.65
CA LEU A 543 3.58 -17.81 -30.82
C LEU A 543 3.61 -19.12 -31.60
N LYS A 544 3.06 -19.13 -32.81
CA LYS A 544 3.03 -20.31 -33.68
C LYS A 544 4.44 -20.75 -34.09
N ALA A 545 5.34 -19.80 -34.36
CA ALA A 545 6.73 -20.11 -34.68
C ALA A 545 7.45 -20.68 -33.46
N LEU A 546 7.26 -20.08 -32.28
CA LEU A 546 7.80 -20.58 -31.03
C LEU A 546 7.39 -22.02 -30.76
N MET A 547 6.09 -22.34 -30.90
CA MET A 547 5.58 -23.69 -30.67
C MET A 547 6.19 -24.76 -31.59
N ALA A 548 6.62 -24.40 -32.80
CA ALA A 548 7.17 -25.37 -33.75
C ALA A 548 8.59 -25.85 -33.40
N ASP A 549 9.30 -25.12 -32.54
CA ASP A 549 10.73 -25.37 -32.24
C ASP A 549 11.00 -25.76 -30.78
N ILE A 550 9.95 -25.84 -29.95
CA ILE A 550 10.09 -26.27 -28.56
C ILE A 550 10.30 -27.78 -28.52
N THR A 551 11.36 -28.19 -27.83
CA THR A 551 11.77 -29.57 -27.62
C THR A 551 10.85 -30.29 -26.61
N ASP A 552 10.77 -31.62 -26.69
CA ASP A 552 9.87 -32.45 -25.87
C ASP A 552 10.13 -32.38 -24.35
N ASP A 553 11.26 -31.80 -23.92
CA ASP A 553 11.64 -31.58 -22.52
C ASP A 553 10.98 -30.34 -21.88
N ILE A 554 10.37 -29.45 -22.68
CA ILE A 554 9.72 -28.25 -22.19
C ILE A 554 8.19 -28.36 -22.38
N SER A 555 7.44 -28.15 -21.30
CA SER A 555 5.98 -28.05 -21.39
C SER A 555 5.58 -26.65 -21.84
N PHE A 556 5.05 -26.49 -23.05
CA PHE A 556 4.55 -25.23 -23.56
C PHE A 556 3.02 -25.12 -23.46
N ARG A 557 2.52 -23.99 -22.96
CA ARG A 557 1.09 -23.66 -22.94
C ARG A 557 0.87 -22.20 -23.35
N SER A 558 -0.27 -21.90 -23.94
CA SER A 558 -0.66 -20.53 -24.28
C SER A 558 -2.12 -20.27 -23.95
N ILE A 559 -2.44 -19.04 -23.56
CA ILE A 559 -3.80 -18.58 -23.33
C ILE A 559 -4.10 -17.33 -24.16
N SER A 560 -5.09 -17.40 -25.04
CA SER A 560 -5.52 -16.28 -25.89
C SER A 560 -6.74 -15.57 -25.32
N SER A 561 -6.61 -14.25 -25.12
CA SER A 561 -7.75 -13.43 -24.70
C SER A 561 -8.75 -13.19 -25.83
N ASP A 562 -8.29 -13.20 -27.08
CA ASP A 562 -9.16 -13.00 -28.25
C ASP A 562 -10.00 -14.25 -28.51
N GLN A 563 -9.41 -15.44 -28.42
CA GLN A 563 -10.11 -16.71 -28.60
C GLN A 563 -11.23 -16.90 -27.57
N GLN A 564 -10.95 -16.68 -26.28
CA GLN A 564 -11.96 -16.80 -25.23
C GLN A 564 -13.09 -15.77 -25.38
N ARG A 565 -12.76 -14.56 -25.86
CA ARG A 565 -13.77 -13.54 -26.11
C ARG A 565 -14.63 -13.90 -27.31
N LYS A 566 -14.03 -14.42 -28.38
CA LYS A 566 -14.75 -14.92 -29.56
C LYS A 566 -15.73 -16.03 -29.19
N GLU A 567 -15.28 -17.05 -28.45
CA GLU A 567 -16.15 -18.14 -27.98
C GLU A 567 -17.34 -17.61 -27.16
N LEU A 568 -17.09 -16.64 -26.28
CA LEU A 568 -18.15 -16.01 -25.49
C LEU A 568 -19.09 -15.14 -26.35
N MET A 569 -18.57 -14.42 -27.35
CA MET A 569 -19.38 -13.66 -28.31
C MET A 569 -20.27 -14.60 -29.14
N GLU A 570 -19.78 -15.76 -29.56
CA GLU A 570 -20.57 -16.78 -30.25
C GLU A 570 -21.66 -17.36 -29.35
N GLU A 571 -21.37 -17.64 -28.08
CA GLU A 571 -22.35 -18.10 -27.07
C GLU A 571 -23.47 -17.05 -26.90
N VAL A 572 -23.10 -15.79 -26.68
CA VAL A 572 -24.06 -14.70 -26.47
C VAL A 572 -24.83 -14.41 -27.77
N SER A 573 -24.19 -14.50 -28.94
CA SER A 573 -24.85 -14.34 -30.24
C SER A 573 -25.93 -15.41 -30.46
N LYS A 574 -25.62 -16.69 -30.16
CA LYS A 574 -26.58 -17.80 -30.20
C LYS A 574 -27.76 -17.57 -29.25
N GLN A 575 -27.49 -17.14 -28.00
CA GLN A 575 -28.52 -16.82 -27.01
C GLN A 575 -29.43 -15.67 -27.45
N ASN A 576 -28.90 -14.70 -28.21
CA ASN A 576 -29.65 -13.53 -28.70
C ASN A 576 -30.16 -13.72 -30.14
N LYS A 577 -30.13 -14.94 -30.68
CA LYS A 577 -30.57 -15.28 -32.05
C LYS A 577 -29.96 -14.37 -33.13
N GLY A 578 -28.70 -13.97 -32.96
CA GLY A 578 -27.98 -13.09 -33.89
C GLY A 578 -28.50 -11.64 -33.97
N LYS A 579 -29.33 -11.19 -33.02
CA LYS A 579 -29.89 -9.82 -33.03
C LYS A 579 -28.89 -8.72 -32.67
N LEU A 580 -27.80 -9.08 -31.98
CA LEU A 580 -26.78 -8.13 -31.56
C LEU A 580 -25.72 -8.01 -32.65
N SER A 581 -25.31 -6.77 -32.93
CA SER A 581 -24.15 -6.48 -33.77
C SER A 581 -22.85 -6.99 -33.13
N GLY A 582 -21.78 -7.12 -33.93
CA GLY A 582 -20.47 -7.52 -33.42
C GLY A 582 -19.96 -6.60 -32.30
N ASP A 583 -20.28 -5.32 -32.35
CA ASP A 583 -19.82 -4.30 -31.38
C ASP A 583 -20.58 -4.42 -30.06
N GLU A 584 -21.90 -4.59 -30.13
CA GLU A 584 -22.72 -4.86 -28.94
C GLU A 584 -22.31 -6.18 -28.26
N LEU A 585 -22.00 -7.21 -29.05
CA LEU A 585 -21.46 -8.47 -28.52
C LEU A 585 -20.09 -8.26 -27.86
N PHE A 586 -19.21 -7.49 -28.48
CA PHE A 586 -17.89 -7.18 -27.92
C PHE A 586 -18.03 -6.47 -26.57
N ASP A 587 -18.81 -5.39 -26.50
CA ASP A 587 -18.99 -4.61 -25.28
C ASP A 587 -19.66 -5.42 -24.15
N LYS A 588 -20.71 -6.18 -24.49
CA LYS A 588 -21.45 -7.01 -23.52
C LYS A 588 -20.60 -8.14 -22.93
N THR A 589 -19.62 -8.64 -23.68
CA THR A 589 -18.78 -9.78 -23.27
C THR A 589 -17.49 -9.37 -22.56
N GLY A 590 -17.07 -8.11 -22.63
CA GLY A 590 -15.73 -7.67 -22.18
C GLY A 590 -15.38 -8.04 -20.74
N LYS A 591 -16.28 -7.76 -19.78
CA LYS A 591 -16.03 -8.05 -18.35
C LYS A 591 -15.96 -9.56 -18.08
N LYS A 592 -16.96 -10.32 -18.55
CA LYS A 592 -17.03 -11.78 -18.36
C LYS A 592 -15.87 -12.49 -19.06
N ALA A 593 -15.48 -12.07 -20.26
CA ALA A 593 -14.30 -12.59 -20.95
C ALA A 593 -13.02 -12.38 -20.12
N SER A 594 -12.84 -11.22 -19.49
CA SER A 594 -11.70 -10.98 -18.61
C SER A 594 -11.70 -11.85 -17.36
N GLU A 595 -12.87 -12.19 -16.80
CA GLU A 595 -12.98 -13.07 -15.62
C GLU A 595 -12.65 -14.52 -16.00
N ILE A 596 -13.20 -15.01 -17.11
CA ILE A 596 -12.89 -16.33 -17.68
C ILE A 596 -11.39 -16.46 -17.96
N TRP A 597 -10.79 -15.44 -18.59
CA TRP A 597 -9.36 -15.43 -18.88
C TRP A 597 -8.49 -15.52 -17.63
N LYS A 598 -8.85 -14.78 -16.57
CA LYS A 598 -8.12 -14.83 -15.29
C LYS A 598 -8.26 -16.18 -14.60
N ALA A 599 -9.46 -16.76 -14.61
CA ALA A 599 -9.70 -18.08 -14.03
C ALA A 599 -8.86 -19.16 -14.76
N GLU A 600 -8.87 -19.14 -16.09
CA GLU A 600 -8.09 -20.09 -16.89
C GLU A 600 -6.58 -19.88 -16.74
N LEU A 601 -6.11 -18.63 -16.66
CA LEU A 601 -4.71 -18.33 -16.33
C LEU A 601 -4.32 -18.94 -14.98
N GLY A 602 -5.13 -18.75 -13.94
CA GLY A 602 -4.88 -19.35 -12.62
C GLY A 602 -4.84 -20.88 -12.65
N ASN A 603 -5.72 -21.51 -13.45
CA ASN A 603 -5.74 -22.95 -13.65
C ASN A 603 -4.47 -23.46 -14.35
N LEU A 604 -4.02 -22.78 -15.41
CA LEU A 604 -2.80 -23.15 -16.14
C LEU A 604 -1.56 -23.07 -15.26
N VAL A 605 -1.46 -22.03 -14.41
CA VAL A 605 -0.36 -21.86 -13.45
C VAL A 605 -0.39 -22.97 -12.39
N LYS A 606 -1.55 -23.30 -11.82
CA LYS A 606 -1.69 -24.42 -10.86
C LYS A 606 -1.27 -25.75 -11.46
N LYS A 607 -1.65 -26.02 -12.71
CA LYS A 607 -1.31 -27.26 -13.43
C LYS A 607 0.15 -27.35 -13.85
N THR A 608 1.02 -26.40 -13.50
CA THR A 608 2.45 -26.46 -13.82
C THR A 608 3.12 -27.64 -13.09
N ASN A 609 2.70 -27.93 -11.86
CA ASN A 609 3.25 -29.05 -11.11
C ASN A 609 2.84 -30.44 -11.60
N GLN A 610 1.88 -30.51 -12.51
CA GLN A 610 1.35 -31.76 -13.06
C GLN A 610 2.00 -32.15 -14.39
N THR A 611 2.85 -31.29 -14.97
CA THR A 611 3.45 -31.57 -16.30
C THR A 611 4.49 -32.68 -16.26
N GLY A 612 5.09 -32.93 -15.08
CA GLY A 612 6.25 -33.82 -14.95
C GLY A 612 7.50 -33.29 -15.65
N LYS A 613 7.47 -32.05 -16.19
CA LYS A 613 8.60 -31.39 -16.83
C LYS A 613 9.22 -30.40 -15.86
N GLU A 614 10.55 -30.35 -15.86
CA GLU A 614 11.31 -29.38 -15.08
C GLU A 614 11.01 -27.95 -15.56
N ASN A 615 10.97 -27.77 -16.88
CA ASN A 615 10.82 -26.45 -17.50
C ASN A 615 9.45 -26.30 -18.17
N ASN A 616 8.78 -25.22 -17.82
CA ASN A 616 7.41 -24.93 -18.24
C ASN A 616 7.36 -23.51 -18.79
N ILE A 617 6.76 -23.34 -19.96
CA ILE A 617 6.57 -22.04 -20.59
C ILE A 617 5.08 -21.76 -20.71
N LEU A 618 4.67 -20.57 -20.27
CA LEU A 618 3.32 -20.06 -20.42
C LEU A 618 3.34 -18.74 -21.20
N PHE A 619 2.70 -18.72 -22.37
CA PHE A 619 2.57 -17.51 -23.18
C PHE A 619 1.19 -16.87 -23.03
N LEU A 620 1.15 -15.58 -22.68
CA LEU A 620 -0.09 -14.82 -22.59
C LEU A 620 -0.40 -14.13 -23.93
N ASP A 621 -1.18 -14.75 -24.82
CA ASP A 621 -1.56 -14.13 -26.10
C ASP A 621 -2.63 -13.06 -25.90
N LYS A 622 -2.16 -11.91 -25.41
CA LYS A 622 -2.93 -10.70 -25.09
C LYS A 622 -2.00 -9.48 -25.09
N ASN A 623 -2.52 -8.35 -25.54
CA ASN A 623 -1.83 -7.06 -25.40
C ASN A 623 -1.85 -6.58 -23.95
N HIS A 624 -0.67 -6.39 -23.33
CA HIS A 624 -0.55 -5.93 -21.95
C HIS A 624 0.02 -4.51 -21.90
N PRO A 625 -0.82 -3.46 -21.86
CA PRO A 625 -0.35 -2.15 -21.42
C PRO A 625 0.15 -2.25 -19.96
N LEU A 626 1.12 -1.43 -19.57
CA LEU A 626 1.79 -1.55 -18.26
C LEU A 626 0.82 -1.50 -17.08
N ASN A 627 -0.26 -0.72 -17.19
CA ASN A 627 -1.30 -0.65 -16.17
C ASN A 627 -2.12 -1.95 -16.02
N ALA A 628 -2.15 -2.82 -17.04
CA ALA A 628 -2.85 -4.10 -17.02
C ALA A 628 -1.96 -5.27 -16.58
N VAL A 629 -0.63 -5.15 -16.72
CA VAL A 629 0.36 -6.20 -16.37
C VAL A 629 0.15 -6.70 -14.94
N LYS A 630 0.04 -5.80 -13.97
CA LYS A 630 -0.09 -6.15 -12.55
C LYS A 630 -1.28 -7.04 -12.24
N SER A 631 -2.39 -6.87 -12.98
CA SER A 631 -3.55 -7.74 -12.79
C SER A 631 -3.26 -9.17 -13.23
N SER A 632 -2.53 -9.36 -14.33
CA SER A 632 -2.15 -10.71 -14.81
C SER A 632 -1.10 -11.34 -13.91
N VAL A 633 -0.07 -10.57 -13.52
CA VAL A 633 0.99 -11.03 -12.60
C VAL A 633 0.43 -11.41 -11.23
N GLY A 634 -0.53 -10.64 -10.70
CA GLY A 634 -1.20 -10.97 -9.45
C GLY A 634 -1.92 -12.32 -9.49
N VAL A 635 -2.60 -12.64 -10.60
CA VAL A 635 -3.25 -13.96 -10.79
C VAL A 635 -2.21 -15.07 -10.84
N ILE A 636 -1.09 -14.87 -11.54
CA ILE A 636 0.01 -15.85 -11.60
C ILE A 636 0.55 -16.13 -10.19
N LYS A 637 0.94 -15.08 -9.45
CA LYS A 637 1.52 -15.21 -8.10
C LYS A 637 0.56 -15.85 -7.09
N GLN A 638 -0.73 -15.51 -7.14
CA GLN A 638 -1.74 -16.10 -6.25
C GLN A 638 -1.99 -17.58 -6.48
N ASN A 639 -1.70 -18.08 -7.68
CA ASN A 639 -1.94 -19.46 -8.08
C ASN A 639 -0.65 -20.28 -8.24
N LEU A 640 0.51 -19.69 -7.92
CA LEU A 640 1.82 -20.31 -8.08
C LEU A 640 2.02 -21.43 -7.03
N PRO A 641 2.26 -22.69 -7.46
CA PRO A 641 2.58 -23.76 -6.51
C PRO A 641 3.87 -23.48 -5.74
N SER A 642 3.95 -23.90 -4.48
CA SER A 642 5.09 -23.62 -3.60
C SER A 642 6.41 -24.26 -4.03
N ASN A 643 6.36 -25.26 -4.92
CA ASN A 643 7.52 -25.94 -5.49
C ASN A 643 7.91 -25.45 -6.89
N VAL A 644 7.29 -24.36 -7.38
CA VAL A 644 7.54 -23.81 -8.72
C VAL A 644 8.22 -22.45 -8.59
N ASN A 645 9.42 -22.31 -9.16
CA ASN A 645 10.05 -21.02 -9.41
C ASN A 645 9.38 -20.37 -10.61
N CYS A 646 9.07 -19.07 -10.55
CA CYS A 646 8.41 -18.36 -11.65
C CYS A 646 9.23 -17.15 -12.08
N THR A 647 9.50 -17.06 -13.37
CA THR A 647 10.17 -15.91 -14.02
C THR A 647 9.20 -15.27 -15.01
N ILE A 648 8.89 -13.99 -14.84
CA ILE A 648 7.99 -13.23 -15.72
C ILE A 648 8.81 -12.42 -16.71
N VAL A 649 8.66 -12.73 -17.99
CA VAL A 649 9.43 -12.13 -19.09
C VAL A 649 8.53 -11.24 -19.95
N GLY A 650 8.80 -9.94 -19.95
CA GLY A 650 8.15 -8.98 -20.83
C GLY A 650 8.65 -9.13 -22.27
N ILE A 651 7.74 -9.21 -23.24
CA ILE A 651 8.12 -9.19 -24.66
C ILE A 651 7.77 -7.82 -25.23
N THR A 652 8.78 -7.08 -25.67
CA THR A 652 8.63 -5.74 -26.27
C THR A 652 9.12 -5.77 -27.73
N PRO A 653 8.64 -4.85 -28.58
CA PRO A 653 9.24 -4.67 -29.89
C PRO A 653 10.65 -4.06 -29.77
N LYS A 654 11.55 -4.53 -30.62
CA LYS A 654 12.83 -3.89 -30.89
C LYS A 654 12.57 -2.75 -31.87
N CYS A 655 12.53 -1.53 -31.35
CA CYS A 655 12.39 -0.31 -32.14
C CYS A 655 13.76 0.37 -32.27
N THR A 656 14.08 0.95 -33.42
CA THR A 656 15.29 1.76 -33.61
C THR A 656 15.23 3.07 -32.82
N GLU A 657 14.04 3.67 -32.80
CA GLU A 657 13.75 4.93 -32.12
C GLU A 657 12.44 4.88 -31.33
N ILE A 658 12.29 5.82 -30.40
CA ILE A 658 11.03 6.07 -29.71
C ILE A 658 10.26 7.14 -30.47
N TYR A 659 8.94 6.97 -30.60
CA TYR A 659 8.10 7.98 -31.22
C TYR A 659 7.86 9.13 -30.23
N ASP A 660 8.50 10.27 -30.50
CA ASP A 660 8.33 11.52 -29.77
C ASP A 660 7.44 12.48 -30.58
N THR A 661 6.31 12.84 -30.00
CA THR A 661 5.38 13.82 -30.60
C THR A 661 5.75 15.27 -30.27
N GLY A 662 6.78 15.51 -29.48
CA GLY A 662 7.14 16.77 -28.81
C GLY A 662 6.26 17.11 -27.60
N SER A 663 5.14 16.39 -27.42
CA SER A 663 4.25 16.53 -26.25
C SER A 663 4.29 15.29 -25.38
N PHE A 664 4.42 14.12 -26.01
CA PHE A 664 4.41 12.82 -25.36
C PHE A 664 5.39 11.87 -26.07
N ASN A 665 6.02 11.02 -25.27
CA ASN A 665 6.90 9.94 -25.72
C ASN A 665 6.17 8.60 -25.68
N TYR A 666 6.40 7.76 -26.68
CA TYR A 666 5.90 6.39 -26.73
C TYR A 666 7.07 5.42 -26.85
N PRO A 667 7.03 4.24 -26.21
CA PRO A 667 8.14 3.28 -26.22
C PRO A 667 8.25 2.49 -27.55
N PHE A 668 7.60 2.96 -28.59
CA PHE A 668 7.50 2.34 -29.91
C PHE A 668 7.96 3.33 -30.97
N SER A 669 8.56 2.87 -32.07
CA SER A 669 8.84 3.72 -33.24
C SER A 669 7.55 4.06 -33.99
N LEU A 670 7.60 5.12 -34.81
CA LEU A 670 6.52 5.46 -35.72
C LEU A 670 6.25 4.34 -36.73
N GLN A 671 7.32 3.74 -37.28
CA GLN A 671 7.20 2.64 -38.24
C GLN A 671 6.51 1.41 -37.66
N TYR A 672 6.84 1.05 -36.41
CA TYR A 672 6.19 -0.06 -35.73
C TYR A 672 4.67 0.16 -35.63
N PHE A 673 4.25 1.36 -35.26
CA PHE A 673 2.82 1.71 -35.20
C PHE A 673 2.16 1.64 -36.58
N ILE A 674 2.77 2.23 -37.61
CA ILE A 674 2.23 2.25 -38.98
C ILE A 674 2.13 0.84 -39.56
N THR A 675 3.09 -0.04 -39.25
CA THR A 675 3.05 -1.45 -39.65
C THR A 675 1.89 -2.19 -38.98
N CYS A 676 1.65 -1.95 -37.68
CA CYS A 676 0.49 -2.51 -36.99
C CYS A 676 -0.83 -1.99 -37.57
N LEU A 677 -0.89 -0.71 -37.93
CA LEU A 677 -2.05 -0.09 -38.57
C LEU A 677 -2.38 -0.72 -39.92
N ASN A 678 -1.37 -0.87 -40.79
CA ASN A 678 -1.53 -1.52 -42.07
C ASN A 678 -2.00 -2.98 -41.93
N ARG A 679 -1.36 -3.74 -41.03
CA ARG A 679 -1.73 -5.13 -40.74
C ARG A 679 -3.15 -5.26 -40.17
N ALA A 680 -3.62 -4.28 -39.40
CA ALA A 680 -5.01 -4.30 -38.94
C ALA A 680 -5.96 -4.05 -40.12
N ILE A 681 -5.76 -2.96 -40.85
CA ILE A 681 -6.66 -2.52 -41.94
C ILE A 681 -6.80 -3.55 -43.05
N TYR A 682 -5.71 -4.19 -43.48
CA TYR A 682 -5.71 -5.09 -44.64
C TYR A 682 -5.86 -6.57 -44.29
N ARG A 683 -6.09 -6.93 -43.02
CA ARG A 683 -6.28 -8.32 -42.62
C ARG A 683 -7.75 -8.71 -42.77
N GLU A 684 -8.02 -9.68 -43.64
CA GLU A 684 -9.39 -10.10 -43.97
C GLU A 684 -10.09 -10.87 -42.84
N ASP A 685 -9.34 -11.58 -41.99
CA ASP A 685 -9.91 -12.45 -40.94
C ASP A 685 -9.22 -12.27 -39.57
N HIS A 686 -9.72 -11.35 -38.75
CA HIS A 686 -9.36 -11.26 -37.34
C HIS A 686 -10.54 -11.68 -36.45
N GLU A 687 -10.26 -12.41 -35.37
CA GLU A 687 -11.29 -12.95 -34.46
C GLU A 687 -12.13 -11.86 -33.78
N THR A 688 -11.49 -10.79 -33.30
CA THR A 688 -12.12 -9.72 -32.50
C THR A 688 -11.95 -8.31 -33.07
N LEU A 689 -10.98 -8.06 -33.95
CA LEU A 689 -10.67 -6.74 -34.51
C LEU A 689 -11.17 -6.67 -35.95
N VAL A 690 -12.49 -6.54 -36.11
CA VAL A 690 -13.17 -6.39 -37.40
C VAL A 690 -13.89 -5.04 -37.47
N GLY A 691 -14.03 -4.48 -38.68
CA GLY A 691 -14.81 -3.27 -38.92
C GLY A 691 -14.25 -2.40 -40.04
N SER A 692 -14.66 -1.13 -40.07
CA SER A 692 -14.10 -0.17 -41.01
C SER A 692 -12.63 0.16 -40.67
N PRO A 693 -11.85 0.67 -41.63
CA PRO A 693 -10.50 1.19 -41.37
C PRO A 693 -10.46 2.21 -40.22
N TYR A 694 -11.50 3.05 -40.08
CA TYR A 694 -11.63 4.02 -38.99
C TYR A 694 -11.74 3.36 -37.61
N LYS A 695 -12.51 2.28 -37.50
CA LYS A 695 -12.63 1.53 -36.25
C LYS A 695 -11.32 0.83 -35.89
N MET A 696 -10.65 0.21 -36.86
CA MET A 696 -9.36 -0.43 -36.62
C MET A 696 -8.27 0.59 -36.24
N GLY A 697 -8.23 1.71 -36.94
CA GLY A 697 -7.34 2.83 -36.65
C GLY A 697 -7.57 3.42 -35.26
N SER A 698 -8.84 3.65 -34.88
CA SER A 698 -9.17 4.17 -33.56
C SER A 698 -8.75 3.22 -32.43
N VAL A 699 -8.99 1.91 -32.58
CA VAL A 699 -8.52 0.90 -31.60
C VAL A 699 -7.00 0.94 -31.46
N LEU A 700 -6.24 1.01 -32.55
CA LEU A 700 -4.78 1.08 -32.49
C LEU A 700 -4.25 2.37 -31.85
N ILE A 701 -4.84 3.53 -32.20
CA ILE A 701 -4.50 4.82 -31.59
C ILE A 701 -4.81 4.80 -30.08
N MET A 702 -5.94 4.23 -29.68
CA MET A 702 -6.29 4.04 -28.28
C MET A 702 -5.23 3.18 -27.56
N PHE A 703 -4.84 2.04 -28.13
CA PHE A 703 -3.82 1.18 -27.54
C PHE A 703 -2.44 1.85 -27.49
N LEU A 704 -2.04 2.59 -28.53
CA LEU A 704 -0.81 3.39 -28.50
C LEU A 704 -0.86 4.40 -27.34
N ASN A 705 -2.01 5.06 -27.15
CA ASN A 705 -2.20 6.03 -26.06
C ASN A 705 -2.12 5.41 -24.65
N LEU A 706 -2.37 4.10 -24.49
CA LEU A 706 -2.16 3.40 -23.21
C LEU A 706 -0.67 3.30 -22.82
N PHE A 707 0.24 3.48 -23.77
CA PHE A 707 1.69 3.51 -23.55
C PHE A 707 2.27 4.93 -23.52
N LYS A 708 1.42 5.95 -23.47
CA LYS A 708 1.83 7.36 -23.36
C LYS A 708 2.72 7.59 -22.14
N GLY A 709 3.93 8.11 -22.37
CA GLY A 709 4.94 8.37 -21.34
C GLY A 709 5.61 7.13 -20.77
N CYS A 710 5.41 5.96 -21.36
CA CYS A 710 6.06 4.72 -20.93
C CYS A 710 7.46 4.61 -21.52
N GLN A 711 8.36 3.95 -20.78
CA GLN A 711 9.69 3.58 -21.25
C GLN A 711 9.90 2.08 -21.01
N PHE A 712 10.47 1.39 -21.99
CA PHE A 712 10.86 -0.01 -21.83
C PHE A 712 12.30 -0.12 -21.34
N ASN A 713 12.48 0.10 -20.04
CA ASN A 713 13.74 -0.09 -19.33
C ASN A 713 13.54 -0.99 -18.11
N GLU A 714 14.64 -1.52 -17.58
CA GLU A 714 14.65 -2.45 -16.47
C GLU A 714 13.90 -1.93 -15.23
N MET A 715 14.08 -0.64 -14.91
CA MET A 715 13.40 -0.01 -13.78
C MET A 715 11.87 -0.05 -13.94
N THR A 716 11.37 0.22 -15.14
CA THR A 716 9.93 0.24 -15.45
C THR A 716 9.36 -1.17 -15.45
N MET A 717 10.09 -2.15 -15.97
CA MET A 717 9.69 -3.56 -15.95
C MET A 717 9.59 -4.10 -14.52
N ARG A 718 10.64 -3.91 -13.71
CA ARG A 718 10.64 -4.33 -12.30
C ARG A 718 9.53 -3.67 -11.48
N LYS A 719 9.20 -2.39 -11.76
CA LYS A 719 8.07 -1.68 -11.11
C LYS A 719 6.71 -2.32 -11.40
N ASN A 720 6.59 -3.02 -12.53
CA ASN A 720 5.39 -3.74 -12.96
C ASN A 720 5.50 -5.25 -12.73
N GLU A 721 6.45 -5.68 -11.90
CA GLU A 721 6.65 -7.10 -11.53
C GLU A 721 6.95 -7.99 -12.74
N ILE A 722 7.65 -7.42 -13.71
CA ILE A 722 8.30 -8.15 -14.80
C ILE A 722 9.76 -8.28 -14.39
N ASP A 723 10.22 -9.53 -14.29
CA ASP A 723 11.56 -9.86 -13.81
C ASP A 723 12.60 -9.52 -14.88
N GLU A 724 12.29 -9.88 -16.13
CA GLU A 724 13.15 -9.65 -17.29
C GLU A 724 12.36 -9.20 -18.51
N PHE A 725 13.02 -8.69 -19.54
CA PHE A 725 12.35 -8.41 -20.80
C PHE A 725 13.25 -8.64 -22.01
N ILE A 726 12.62 -9.08 -23.09
CA ILE A 726 13.27 -9.32 -24.38
C ILE A 726 12.67 -8.43 -25.45
N GLN A 727 13.55 -7.82 -26.24
CA GLN A 727 13.18 -7.02 -27.41
C GLN A 727 13.23 -7.86 -28.69
N LEU A 728 12.10 -7.92 -29.41
CA LEU A 728 11.95 -8.73 -30.61
C LEU A 728 11.62 -7.87 -31.85
N PRO A 729 12.22 -8.16 -33.01
CA PRO A 729 12.00 -7.37 -34.23
C PRO A 729 10.65 -7.72 -34.87
N PHE A 730 9.53 -7.21 -34.34
CA PHE A 730 8.18 -7.45 -34.91
C PHE A 730 7.96 -6.80 -36.29
N THR A 731 8.78 -5.80 -36.61
CA THR A 731 8.77 -4.99 -37.84
C THR A 731 10.19 -4.84 -38.38
N ALA A 732 10.31 -4.51 -39.67
CA ALA A 732 11.59 -4.18 -40.29
C ALA A 732 11.88 -2.68 -40.10
N ASP A 733 12.07 -2.26 -38.84
CA ASP A 733 12.37 -0.86 -38.51
C ASP A 733 13.61 -0.37 -39.27
N ASP A 734 13.43 0.72 -40.01
CA ASP A 734 14.41 1.50 -40.76
C ASP A 734 14.65 2.79 -39.99
N GLU A 735 15.92 3.11 -39.71
CA GLU A 735 16.33 4.29 -38.95
C GLU A 735 15.88 5.60 -39.62
N ASP A 736 15.69 5.59 -40.94
CA ASP A 736 15.26 6.77 -41.70
C ASP A 736 13.73 6.84 -41.90
N PHE A 737 12.94 5.89 -41.39
CA PHE A 737 11.51 5.83 -41.70
C PHE A 737 10.77 7.09 -41.24
N GLU A 738 11.08 7.58 -40.04
CA GLU A 738 10.42 8.76 -39.48
C GLU A 738 10.74 10.05 -40.26
N GLU A 739 11.93 10.15 -40.87
CA GLU A 739 12.30 11.27 -41.75
C GLU A 739 11.58 11.19 -43.09
N LYS A 740 11.45 9.98 -43.65
CA LYS A 740 10.74 9.71 -44.91
C LYS A 740 9.22 9.77 -44.76
N PHE A 741 8.70 9.65 -43.54
CA PHE A 741 7.26 9.66 -43.29
C PHE A 741 6.66 11.05 -43.56
N PRO A 742 5.52 11.16 -44.28
CA PRO A 742 4.95 12.45 -44.62
C PRO A 742 4.66 13.31 -43.39
N GLN A 743 5.29 14.49 -43.30
CA GLN A 743 5.21 15.37 -42.12
C GLN A 743 3.76 15.80 -41.79
N HIS A 744 2.91 15.96 -42.80
CA HIS A 744 1.50 16.27 -42.59
C HIS A 744 0.75 15.13 -41.87
N LEU A 745 1.03 13.87 -42.21
CA LEU A 745 0.46 12.71 -41.52
C LEU A 745 0.98 12.59 -40.10
N LYS A 746 2.27 12.89 -39.87
CA LYS A 746 2.86 12.91 -38.52
C LYS A 746 2.12 13.92 -37.63
N LYS A 747 1.83 15.11 -38.17
CA LYS A 747 1.04 16.15 -37.50
C LYS A 747 -0.40 15.68 -37.23
N LEU A 748 -1.06 15.04 -38.19
CA LEU A 748 -2.43 14.50 -38.00
C LEU A 748 -2.46 13.40 -36.93
N LEU A 749 -1.51 12.47 -36.94
CA LEU A 749 -1.39 11.43 -35.91
C LEU A 749 -1.16 12.04 -34.52
N LYS A 750 -0.28 13.04 -34.41
CA LYS A 750 -0.07 13.78 -33.16
C LYS A 750 -1.38 14.41 -32.67
N ASN A 751 -2.14 15.05 -33.55
CA ASN A 751 -3.43 15.64 -33.19
C ASN A 751 -4.41 14.55 -32.72
N ALA A 752 -4.54 13.45 -33.46
CA ALA A 752 -5.38 12.32 -33.06
C ALA A 752 -5.03 11.81 -31.65
N LEU A 753 -3.74 11.69 -31.32
CA LEU A 753 -3.25 11.26 -30.00
C LEU A 753 -3.57 12.23 -28.86
N ILE A 754 -3.64 13.54 -29.14
CA ILE A 754 -4.03 14.56 -28.15
C ILE A 754 -5.51 14.40 -27.76
N PHE A 755 -6.39 14.14 -28.73
CA PHE A 755 -7.85 14.08 -28.55
C PHE A 755 -8.40 12.71 -28.12
N VAL A 756 -7.58 11.67 -28.00
CA VAL A 756 -8.04 10.30 -27.61
C VAL A 756 -8.84 10.30 -26.31
N ASN A 757 -8.46 11.12 -25.33
CA ASN A 757 -9.14 11.14 -24.03
C ASN A 757 -10.53 11.80 -24.09
N ASP A 758 -10.75 12.71 -25.03
CA ASP A 758 -12.00 13.45 -25.15
C ASP A 758 -13.10 12.59 -25.81
N TYR A 759 -12.69 11.54 -26.54
CA TYR A 759 -13.57 10.66 -27.32
C TYR A 759 -13.50 9.18 -26.90
N ARG A 760 -13.16 8.87 -25.63
CA ARG A 760 -12.90 7.48 -25.20
C ARG A 760 -13.95 6.44 -25.61
N ASN A 761 -15.24 6.80 -25.57
CA ASN A 761 -16.33 5.87 -25.88
C ASN A 761 -16.71 5.85 -27.37
N ASN A 762 -16.20 6.78 -28.18
CA ASN A 762 -16.58 6.88 -29.59
C ASN A 762 -15.43 7.41 -30.47
N LEU A 763 -14.23 6.87 -30.26
CA LEU A 763 -13.01 7.37 -30.90
C LEU A 763 -13.03 7.26 -32.43
N GLN A 764 -13.83 6.34 -32.97
CA GLN A 764 -14.07 6.19 -34.40
C GLN A 764 -14.84 7.37 -35.03
N GLU A 765 -15.52 8.19 -34.22
CA GLU A 765 -16.19 9.42 -34.64
C GLU A 765 -15.33 10.69 -34.40
N CYS A 766 -14.13 10.55 -33.84
CA CYS A 766 -13.23 11.67 -33.60
C CYS A 766 -12.74 12.26 -34.93
N PRO A 767 -13.02 13.54 -35.25
CA PRO A 767 -12.66 14.12 -36.55
C PRO A 767 -11.17 14.02 -36.89
N GLN A 768 -10.30 14.19 -35.88
CA GLN A 768 -8.85 14.12 -36.04
C GLN A 768 -8.37 12.69 -36.33
N VAL A 769 -9.05 11.67 -35.79
CA VAL A 769 -8.77 10.27 -36.10
C VAL A 769 -9.23 9.95 -37.51
N ILE A 770 -10.44 10.36 -37.90
CA ILE A 770 -10.98 10.16 -39.26
C ILE A 770 -10.05 10.79 -40.29
N GLU A 771 -9.71 12.06 -40.11
CA GLU A 771 -8.82 12.81 -41.02
C GLU A 771 -7.45 12.14 -41.16
N PHE A 772 -6.86 11.67 -40.05
CA PHE A 772 -5.60 10.92 -40.10
C PHE A 772 -5.73 9.63 -40.92
N ILE A 773 -6.77 8.84 -40.68
CA ILE A 773 -6.98 7.56 -41.37
C ILE A 773 -7.26 7.76 -42.86
N ASP A 774 -8.07 8.75 -43.24
CA ASP A 774 -8.33 9.10 -44.65
C ASP A 774 -7.03 9.44 -45.38
N LYS A 775 -6.25 10.37 -44.82
CA LYS A 775 -4.98 10.78 -45.43
C LYS A 775 -3.92 9.68 -45.43
N TYR A 776 -3.93 8.82 -44.42
CA TYR A 776 -3.08 7.64 -44.40
C TYR A 776 -3.41 6.67 -45.54
N LEU A 777 -4.70 6.37 -45.77
CA LEU A 777 -5.14 5.49 -46.86
C LEU A 777 -4.86 6.09 -48.25
N GLU A 778 -5.04 7.41 -48.40
CA GLU A 778 -4.69 8.14 -49.64
C GLU A 778 -3.20 8.06 -49.96
N ALA A 779 -2.34 8.13 -48.94
CA ALA A 779 -0.89 8.20 -49.10
C ALA A 779 -0.24 6.88 -49.58
N LYS A 780 -0.93 5.74 -49.48
CA LYS A 780 -0.45 4.41 -49.92
C LYS A 780 0.98 4.12 -49.44
N ILE A 781 1.23 4.32 -48.16
CA ILE A 781 2.55 4.18 -47.56
C ILE A 781 3.04 2.73 -47.72
N GLU A 782 4.16 2.55 -48.41
CA GLU A 782 4.79 1.25 -48.57
C GLU A 782 5.45 0.83 -47.25
N ILE A 783 5.12 -0.37 -46.77
CA ILE A 783 5.67 -0.91 -45.54
C ILE A 783 6.53 -2.12 -45.89
N LYS A 784 7.81 -2.01 -45.57
CA LYS A 784 8.74 -3.13 -45.71
C LYS A 784 8.36 -4.24 -44.73
N GLU A 785 7.94 -5.38 -45.26
CA GLU A 785 7.74 -6.56 -44.43
C GLU A 785 9.09 -7.15 -44.03
N ILE A 786 9.19 -7.59 -42.78
CA ILE A 786 10.34 -8.36 -42.32
C ILE A 786 10.23 -9.78 -42.89
N ASP A 787 11.34 -10.31 -43.40
CA ASP A 787 11.41 -11.73 -43.75
C ASP A 787 11.09 -12.55 -42.49
N ARG A 788 10.00 -13.31 -42.59
CA ARG A 788 9.46 -14.08 -41.48
C ARG A 788 10.45 -15.14 -40.97
N ASN A 789 11.23 -15.75 -41.85
CA ASN A 789 12.22 -16.74 -41.45
C ASN A 789 13.36 -16.09 -40.68
N ILE A 790 13.83 -14.92 -41.14
CA ILE A 790 14.87 -14.15 -40.42
C ILE A 790 14.37 -13.72 -39.04
N GLN A 791 13.11 -13.26 -38.94
CA GLN A 791 12.49 -12.88 -37.67
C GLN A 791 12.42 -14.07 -36.71
N ILE A 792 11.99 -15.22 -37.21
CA ILE A 792 11.88 -16.47 -36.45
C ILE A 792 13.26 -16.93 -35.97
N GLU A 793 14.28 -16.97 -36.83
CA GLU A 793 15.63 -17.42 -36.44
C GLU A 793 16.29 -16.50 -35.41
N LYS A 794 16.22 -15.17 -35.60
CA LYS A 794 16.72 -14.20 -34.60
C LYS A 794 16.03 -14.38 -33.26
N PHE A 795 14.74 -14.71 -33.29
CA PHE A 795 14.00 -14.99 -32.08
C PHE A 795 14.44 -16.29 -31.42
N LYS A 796 14.55 -17.39 -32.17
CA LYS A 796 15.03 -18.68 -31.64
C LYS A 796 16.38 -18.52 -30.95
N GLN A 797 17.29 -17.76 -31.55
CA GLN A 797 18.58 -17.45 -30.96
C GLN A 797 18.42 -16.78 -29.59
N LYS A 798 17.66 -15.68 -29.51
CA LYS A 798 17.44 -14.96 -28.25
C LYS A 798 16.77 -15.82 -27.18
N LEU A 799 15.81 -16.66 -27.55
CA LEU A 799 15.16 -17.55 -26.60
C LEU A 799 16.13 -18.62 -26.09
N LYS A 800 16.95 -19.20 -26.97
CA LYS A 800 17.98 -20.17 -26.58
C LYS A 800 19.03 -19.54 -25.66
N GLU A 801 19.42 -18.30 -25.92
CA GLU A 801 20.32 -17.53 -25.04
C GLU A 801 19.68 -17.34 -23.66
N PHE A 802 18.45 -16.85 -23.61
CA PHE A 802 17.68 -16.66 -22.37
C PHE A 802 17.53 -17.96 -21.56
N LEU A 803 17.07 -19.04 -22.21
CA LEU A 803 16.87 -20.34 -21.55
C LEU A 803 18.21 -20.94 -21.09
N LYS A 804 19.30 -20.79 -21.85
CA LYS A 804 20.62 -21.27 -21.44
C LYS A 804 21.17 -20.52 -20.23
N GLU A 805 20.95 -19.21 -20.13
CA GLU A 805 21.39 -18.41 -18.99
C GLU A 805 20.62 -18.78 -17.72
N GLU A 806 19.30 -18.92 -17.81
CA GLU A 806 18.46 -19.37 -16.69
C GLU A 806 18.85 -20.79 -16.21
N PHE A 807 19.02 -21.76 -17.13
CA PHE A 807 19.29 -23.15 -16.73
C PHE A 807 20.73 -23.42 -16.29
N LYS A 808 21.72 -22.63 -16.74
CA LYS A 808 23.11 -22.75 -16.27
C LYS A 808 23.27 -22.27 -14.83
N ASN A 809 22.60 -21.18 -14.45
CA ASN A 809 22.76 -20.59 -13.12
C ASN A 809 22.26 -21.51 -11.99
N GLU A 810 21.34 -22.44 -12.27
CA GLU A 810 20.84 -23.38 -11.26
C GLU A 810 21.68 -24.66 -11.14
N SER A 811 22.33 -25.11 -12.21
CA SER A 811 23.08 -26.37 -12.23
C SER A 811 24.50 -26.26 -11.65
N THR A 812 25.20 -25.13 -11.84
CA THR A 812 26.57 -24.94 -11.33
C THR A 812 26.62 -24.40 -9.90
N GLY A 813 25.55 -23.75 -9.42
CA GLY A 813 25.58 -23.04 -8.13
C GLY A 813 25.57 -23.91 -6.88
N ASN A 814 25.12 -25.17 -6.96
CA ASN A 814 25.00 -26.06 -5.80
C ASN A 814 26.01 -27.22 -5.80
N ILE A 815 26.43 -27.71 -6.98
CA ILE A 815 27.32 -28.88 -7.06
C ILE A 815 28.75 -28.49 -6.68
N ASP A 816 29.24 -27.34 -7.13
CA ASP A 816 30.62 -26.91 -6.87
C ASP A 816 30.86 -26.52 -5.39
N LYS A 817 29.81 -26.11 -4.66
CA LYS A 817 29.91 -25.78 -3.23
C LYS A 817 29.86 -27.01 -2.33
N GLU A 818 29.05 -28.01 -2.66
CA GLU A 818 29.05 -29.29 -1.93
C GLU A 818 30.34 -30.08 -2.21
N GLU A 819 30.86 -30.08 -3.44
CA GLU A 819 32.17 -30.69 -3.74
C GLU A 819 33.35 -29.92 -3.10
N GLU A 820 33.30 -28.59 -3.01
CA GLU A 820 34.32 -27.83 -2.26
C GLU A 820 34.22 -28.02 -0.74
N GLU A 821 33.03 -28.23 -0.19
CA GLU A 821 32.85 -28.52 1.23
C GLU A 821 33.24 -29.96 1.58
N GLU A 822 32.98 -30.94 0.71
CA GLU A 822 33.50 -32.32 0.86
C GLU A 822 35.02 -32.37 0.72
N LYS A 823 35.62 -31.66 -0.26
CA LYS A 823 37.09 -31.54 -0.40
C LYS A 823 37.76 -30.71 0.69
N LYS A 824 37.01 -29.95 1.49
CA LYS A 824 37.50 -29.26 2.69
C LYS A 824 37.29 -30.07 3.97
N GLN A 825 36.48 -31.13 3.91
CA GLN A 825 36.23 -32.05 5.02
C GLN A 825 37.10 -33.32 4.94
N GLU A 826 37.53 -33.72 3.74
CA GLU A 826 38.69 -34.61 3.51
C GLU A 826 40.03 -33.89 3.68
#